data_AF-A0A7Z2VQM6-F1
#
_entry.id   AF-A0A7Z2VQM6-F1
#
_cell.length_a   1.000
_cell.length_b   1.000
_cell.length_c   1.000
_cell.angle_alpha   90.00
_cell.angle_beta   90.00
_cell.angle_gamma   90.00
#
_symmetry.space_group_name_H-M   'P 1'
#
loop_
_entity.id
_entity.type
_entity.pdbx_description
1 polymer ?
#
loop_
_entity_poly.entity_id
_entity_poly.type
_entity_poly.pdbx_seq_one_letter_code
_entity_poly.pdbx_strand_id
1 'polypeptide(L)'
;MSITSSGLLTRLNELFAALASGDPADIQDVQNLRNEIAGLDESAYLPLIDPIWNKISARFPETVDKEAAKIGLLKLIKAIGSARYDPELSELRAIRRSPEFIALARLIESAAGENITFSDFLIFFLGDGGGRKGIEGTLVELLSSSSPWELAQLLADQKRMTTVLLQATGKVLGETDSYKLSSLLTKLGVTSEDVGAVVRGFQLKLKKDEPAINALMIAYIRTIAKSNAIISEDGLEHRYSLSIFGTEVPSLVVQWTKISGSPDVSVMPDGIVTIPRGVESASAVIQAKLVNPLTGVGKVILEQAITLTAAEEEGDVFPIEQFLERRNKLNAALLAGNPDDAQAVRNLRDEIAGLDVANNQALIDPIWNRIAPRLPDSIDQAQLKASLFEIVKAVGAMQYNPQLSELEAIRTNPEYRATLKTIATAARVKRLTIDDYLIFLFGDGAERKGVEGAIVDIVADMKPRELAELLDSTRKRNAVRDEAIADILAEREDYALSAALNNLGVGSADVRSAIRNFEDKLKNEVQATLALSIAYIRSEAIPTVKVTANGRQHQYGLTVLDVEIPSSVVRWKKVSGSKDVKVDSNGKVTIPKNVAKGTAVIQAVWNNYGTRNSRVLFEQEVTLVNEDMIGGVEEIVQAFNEKLDEIKTKLDADPNDEQKVQLLLEVILLGKDTVNQINEADAPKAVKKKAIDTSKKQVSRLVSQIIQDLMDF
;
A
#
# COMPACT_ATOMS: atom_id res chain seq x y z
N MET A 1 16.74 59.21 6.19
CA MET A 1 15.76 58.15 5.81
C MET A 1 14.86 57.85 7.01
N SER A 2 13.55 57.80 6.76
CA SER A 2 12.58 57.26 7.71
C SER A 2 12.82 55.75 7.88
N ILE A 3 12.61 55.20 9.08
CA ILE A 3 12.62 53.73 9.33
C ILE A 3 11.52 53.02 8.50
N THR A 4 10.65 53.77 7.83
CA THR A 4 9.59 53.29 6.96
C THR A 4 10.09 52.84 5.57
N SER A 5 11.27 52.22 5.43
CA SER A 5 11.47 51.38 4.24
C SER A 5 10.42 50.27 4.37
N SER A 6 9.37 50.35 3.55
CA SER A 6 8.17 49.53 3.67
C SER A 6 8.47 48.04 3.81
N GLY A 7 9.56 47.56 3.20
CA GLY A 7 10.02 46.18 3.28
C GLY A 7 10.37 45.70 4.69
N LEU A 8 11.08 46.51 5.49
CA LEU A 8 11.54 46.09 6.82
C LEU A 8 10.39 45.81 7.78
N LEU A 9 9.45 46.76 7.84
CA LEU A 9 8.29 46.66 8.70
C LEU A 9 7.39 45.49 8.28
N THR A 10 7.21 45.33 6.97
CA THR A 10 6.46 44.20 6.41
C THR A 10 7.07 42.88 6.86
N ARG A 11 8.40 42.73 6.76
CA ARG A 11 9.08 41.49 7.13
C ARG A 11 8.95 41.14 8.61
N LEU A 12 9.12 42.11 9.50
CA LEU A 12 8.93 41.88 10.95
C LEU A 12 7.47 41.53 11.28
N ASN A 13 6.52 42.14 10.58
CA ASN A 13 5.09 41.83 10.74
C ASN A 13 4.74 40.41 10.26
N GLU A 14 5.32 39.97 9.14
CA GLU A 14 5.19 38.59 8.67
C GLU A 14 5.73 37.58 9.68
N LEU A 15 6.93 37.83 10.22
CA LEU A 15 7.55 36.93 11.19
C LEU A 15 6.72 36.83 12.47
N PHE A 16 6.19 37.96 12.96
CA PHE A 16 5.33 37.94 14.14
C PHE A 16 3.99 37.25 13.88
N ALA A 17 3.36 37.49 12.72
CA ALA A 17 2.14 36.77 12.33
C ALA A 17 2.38 35.25 12.24
N ALA A 18 3.55 34.85 11.74
CA ALA A 18 3.96 33.45 11.67
C ALA A 18 4.28 32.84 13.06
N LEU A 19 4.82 33.63 13.98
CA LEU A 19 4.99 33.21 15.37
C LEU A 19 3.62 33.05 16.06
N ALA A 20 2.70 33.99 15.80
CA ALA A 20 1.37 34.03 16.40
C ALA A 20 0.40 32.96 15.89
N SER A 21 0.53 32.53 14.63
CA SER A 21 -0.23 31.42 14.03
C SER A 21 0.28 30.04 14.43
N GLY A 22 1.35 29.99 15.23
CA GLY A 22 1.99 28.77 15.68
C GLY A 22 1.44 28.12 16.94
N ASP A 23 2.32 27.39 17.60
CA ASP A 23 2.11 26.90 18.96
C ASP A 23 2.17 28.10 19.94
N PRO A 24 1.15 28.33 20.79
CA PRO A 24 1.19 29.40 21.79
C PRO A 24 2.44 29.39 22.68
N ALA A 25 3.06 28.23 22.90
CA ALA A 25 4.32 28.12 23.61
C ALA A 25 5.48 28.86 22.89
N ASP A 26 5.49 28.88 21.55
CA ASP A 26 6.52 29.54 20.75
C ASP A 26 6.56 31.05 21.05
N ILE A 27 5.39 31.71 21.12
CA ILE A 27 5.29 33.13 21.49
C ILE A 27 5.80 33.34 22.92
N GLN A 28 5.37 32.46 23.84
CA GLN A 28 5.74 32.58 25.25
C GLN A 28 7.25 32.41 25.44
N ASP A 29 7.90 31.52 24.70
CA ASP A 29 9.34 31.32 24.76
C ASP A 29 10.11 32.56 24.31
N VAL A 30 9.68 33.20 23.22
CA VAL A 30 10.26 34.48 22.77
C VAL A 30 10.06 35.58 23.81
N GLN A 31 8.87 35.66 24.44
CA GLN A 31 8.62 36.61 25.52
C GLN A 31 9.46 36.33 26.78
N ASN A 32 9.70 35.05 27.10
CA ASN A 32 10.52 34.64 28.23
C ASN A 32 11.97 35.06 28.03
N LEU A 33 12.54 34.83 26.83
CA LEU A 33 13.88 35.31 26.50
C LEU A 33 13.97 36.83 26.59
N ARG A 34 12.98 37.54 26.03
CA ARG A 34 12.93 39.01 26.10
C ARG A 34 12.97 39.51 27.54
N ASN A 35 12.17 38.91 28.41
CA ASN A 35 12.11 39.27 29.83
C ASN A 35 13.42 38.90 30.57
N GLU A 36 14.06 37.78 30.21
CA GLU A 36 15.37 37.38 30.74
C GLU A 36 16.45 38.40 30.33
N ILE A 37 16.46 38.83 29.06
CA ILE A 37 17.37 39.88 28.57
C ILE A 37 17.11 41.20 29.30
N ALA A 38 15.84 41.61 29.46
CA ALA A 38 15.48 42.82 30.20
C ALA A 38 15.89 42.75 31.69
N GLY A 39 15.99 41.54 32.26
CA GLY A 39 16.38 41.28 33.64
C GLY A 39 17.89 41.11 33.88
N LEU A 40 18.73 41.18 32.83
CA LEU A 40 20.17 40.97 32.98
C LEU A 40 20.80 41.98 33.96
N ASP A 41 21.57 41.45 34.91
CA ASP A 41 22.46 42.24 35.75
C ASP A 41 23.67 42.70 34.92
N GLU A 42 23.88 44.01 34.83
CA GLU A 42 24.94 44.58 34.01
C GLU A 42 26.31 44.05 34.46
N SER A 43 26.55 43.98 35.78
CA SER A 43 27.86 43.59 36.33
C SER A 43 28.26 42.16 35.96
N ALA A 44 27.32 41.22 36.00
CA ALA A 44 27.57 39.82 35.69
C ALA A 44 27.77 39.53 34.19
N TYR A 45 27.31 40.43 33.30
CA TYR A 45 27.30 40.22 31.86
C TYR A 45 28.29 41.11 31.10
N LEU A 46 28.88 42.13 31.74
CA LEU A 46 29.96 42.94 31.17
C LEU A 46 31.14 42.11 30.61
N PRO A 47 31.61 41.01 31.25
CA PRO A 47 32.70 40.20 30.69
C PRO A 47 32.33 39.50 29.37
N LEU A 48 31.04 39.27 29.10
CA LEU A 48 30.63 38.55 27.89
C LEU A 48 30.83 39.37 26.62
N ILE A 49 30.89 40.70 26.73
CA ILE A 49 31.11 41.60 25.59
C ILE A 49 32.59 41.99 25.40
N ASP A 50 33.50 41.49 26.24
CA ASP A 50 34.94 41.79 26.18
C ASP A 50 35.59 41.53 24.82
N PRO A 51 35.26 40.44 24.08
CA PRO A 51 35.86 40.19 22.78
C PRO A 51 35.68 41.37 21.80
N ILE A 52 34.50 41.99 21.79
CA ILE A 52 34.21 43.18 20.97
C ILE A 52 34.73 44.44 21.67
N TRP A 53 34.43 44.59 22.96
CA TRP A 53 34.73 45.81 23.72
C TRP A 53 36.24 46.13 23.77
N ASN A 54 37.09 45.12 23.90
CA ASN A 54 38.54 45.33 23.97
C ASN A 54 39.09 45.91 22.66
N LYS A 55 38.47 45.61 21.51
CA LYS A 55 38.83 46.17 20.20
C LYS A 55 38.38 47.62 20.09
N ILE A 56 37.14 47.90 20.48
CA ILE A 56 36.55 49.24 20.47
C ILE A 56 37.33 50.19 21.41
N SER A 57 37.52 49.79 22.66
CA SER A 57 38.14 50.63 23.70
C SER A 57 39.63 50.90 23.49
N ALA A 58 40.32 50.07 22.70
CA ALA A 58 41.70 50.32 22.28
C ALA A 58 41.82 51.52 21.31
N ARG A 59 40.71 51.92 20.68
CA ARG A 59 40.65 53.09 19.77
C ARG A 59 40.14 54.36 20.44
N PHE A 60 39.70 54.28 21.70
CA PHE A 60 39.20 55.44 22.43
C PHE A 60 40.35 56.30 22.99
N PRO A 61 40.23 57.64 22.94
CA PRO A 61 41.13 58.54 23.67
C PRO A 61 41.17 58.22 25.16
N GLU A 62 42.28 58.51 25.83
CA GLU A 62 42.45 58.30 27.28
C GLU A 62 41.45 59.11 28.12
N THR A 63 40.91 60.20 27.58
CA THR A 63 39.92 61.06 28.24
C THR A 63 38.52 60.46 28.30
N VAL A 64 38.28 59.34 27.62
CA VAL A 64 36.96 58.67 27.60
C VAL A 64 36.83 57.76 28.82
N ASP A 65 35.71 57.88 29.53
CA ASP A 65 35.31 56.90 30.54
C ASP A 65 34.93 55.57 29.87
N LYS A 66 35.93 54.69 29.77
CA LYS A 66 35.80 53.38 29.13
C LYS A 66 34.78 52.51 29.85
N GLU A 67 34.71 52.56 31.18
CA GLU A 67 33.78 51.71 31.93
C GLU A 67 32.32 52.15 31.70
N ALA A 68 32.05 53.45 31.76
CA ALA A 68 30.72 53.99 31.46
C ALA A 68 30.28 53.67 30.02
N ALA A 69 31.20 53.78 29.05
CA ALA A 69 30.92 53.44 27.66
C ALA A 69 30.67 51.93 27.45
N LYS A 70 31.39 51.05 28.17
CA LYS A 70 31.17 49.60 28.16
C LYS A 70 29.78 49.24 28.69
N ILE A 71 29.39 49.84 29.83
CA ILE A 71 28.05 49.71 30.41
C ILE A 71 26.99 50.19 29.42
N GLY A 72 27.22 51.35 28.79
CA GLY A 72 26.33 51.87 27.75
C GLY A 72 26.15 50.89 26.58
N LEU A 73 27.22 50.22 26.14
CA LEU A 73 27.15 49.22 25.08
C LEU A 73 26.33 48.00 25.48
N LEU A 74 26.51 47.50 26.71
CA LEU A 74 25.69 46.41 27.23
C LEU A 74 24.21 46.82 27.36
N LYS A 75 23.93 48.04 27.84
CA LYS A 75 22.57 48.59 27.89
C LYS A 75 21.92 48.69 26.52
N LEU A 76 22.67 49.08 25.49
CA LEU A 76 22.18 49.11 24.12
C LEU A 76 21.83 47.69 23.62
N ILE A 77 22.72 46.71 23.83
CA ILE A 77 22.48 45.30 23.48
C ILE A 77 21.23 44.80 24.19
N LYS A 78 21.11 45.08 25.49
CA LYS A 78 19.96 44.72 26.32
C LYS A 78 18.67 45.36 25.82
N ALA A 79 18.68 46.66 25.52
CA ALA A 79 17.50 47.37 25.03
C ALA A 79 17.03 46.81 23.69
N ILE A 80 17.96 46.50 22.78
CA ILE A 80 17.63 45.92 21.46
C ILE A 80 17.12 44.48 21.61
N GLY A 81 17.82 43.64 22.39
CA GLY A 81 17.44 42.23 22.58
C GLY A 81 16.17 42.03 23.40
N SER A 82 15.77 43.03 24.20
CA SER A 82 14.52 43.02 24.96
C SER A 82 13.40 43.88 24.36
N ALA A 83 13.63 44.48 23.19
CA ALA A 83 12.62 45.29 22.53
C ALA A 83 11.37 44.45 22.23
N ARG A 84 10.21 44.94 22.68
CA ARG A 84 8.93 44.37 22.31
C ARG A 84 8.74 44.56 20.82
N TYR A 85 8.39 43.48 20.16
CA TYR A 85 7.80 43.60 18.85
C TYR A 85 6.43 44.26 19.01
N ASP A 86 6.27 45.39 18.34
CA ASP A 86 4.99 46.05 18.12
C ASP A 86 4.92 46.48 16.64
N PRO A 87 3.74 46.44 16.00
CA PRO A 87 3.61 46.78 14.58
C PRO A 87 4.03 48.21 14.21
N GLU A 88 4.24 49.10 15.19
CA GLU A 88 4.72 50.46 14.97
C GLU A 88 6.23 50.63 15.24
N LEU A 89 6.90 49.57 15.72
CA LEU A 89 8.28 49.55 16.20
C LEU A 89 8.55 50.67 17.22
N SER A 90 7.60 50.93 18.11
CA SER A 90 7.64 52.01 19.10
C SER A 90 8.88 51.96 20.00
N GLU A 91 9.29 50.77 20.45
CA GLU A 91 10.48 50.61 21.30
C GLU A 91 11.78 50.78 20.53
N LEU A 92 11.88 50.27 19.30
CA LEU A 92 13.05 50.54 18.44
C LEU A 92 13.17 52.04 18.11
N ARG A 93 12.04 52.74 17.93
CA ARG A 93 12.04 54.20 17.78
C ARG A 93 12.48 54.91 19.06
N ALA A 94 12.10 54.41 20.23
CA ALA A 94 12.55 54.95 21.51
C ALA A 94 14.07 54.75 21.70
N ILE A 95 14.59 53.54 21.41
CA ILE A 95 16.02 53.23 21.41
C ILE A 95 16.78 54.17 20.47
N ARG A 96 16.30 54.34 19.23
CA ARG A 96 16.88 55.27 18.26
C ARG A 96 16.98 56.71 18.77
N ARG A 97 16.02 57.15 19.58
CA ARG A 97 15.91 58.52 20.09
C ARG A 97 16.59 58.70 21.46
N SER A 98 17.10 57.64 22.07
CA SER A 98 17.77 57.71 23.37
C SER A 98 19.03 58.58 23.30
N PRO A 99 19.12 59.68 24.07
CA PRO A 99 20.30 60.54 24.09
C PRO A 99 21.58 59.77 24.49
N GLU A 100 21.46 58.82 25.41
CA GLU A 100 22.56 57.94 25.85
C GLU A 100 23.10 57.09 24.70
N PHE A 101 22.22 56.44 23.93
CA PHE A 101 22.62 55.59 22.81
C PHE A 101 23.14 56.39 21.62
N ILE A 102 22.60 57.59 21.38
CA ILE A 102 23.14 58.52 20.38
C ILE A 102 24.56 58.96 20.78
N ALA A 103 24.79 59.30 22.06
CA ALA A 103 26.11 59.67 22.56
C ALA A 103 27.11 58.52 22.42
N LEU A 104 26.71 57.30 22.79
CA LEU A 104 27.54 56.10 22.62
C LEU A 104 27.86 55.82 21.15
N ALA A 105 26.87 55.90 20.25
CA ALA A 105 27.09 55.70 18.81
C ALA A 105 28.11 56.70 18.27
N ARG A 106 27.98 57.99 18.60
CA ARG A 106 28.95 59.04 18.20
C ARG A 106 30.35 58.80 18.75
N LEU A 107 30.46 58.25 19.96
CA LEU A 107 31.75 57.89 20.56
C LEU A 107 32.42 56.77 19.76
N ILE A 108 31.66 55.72 19.40
CA ILE A 108 32.15 54.60 18.58
C ILE A 108 32.50 55.06 17.15
N GLU A 109 31.67 55.92 16.55
CA GLU A 109 31.91 56.53 15.23
C GLU A 109 33.22 57.32 15.20
N SER A 110 33.46 58.15 16.23
CA SER A 110 34.68 58.95 16.37
C SER A 110 35.92 58.07 16.43
N ALA A 111 35.85 56.94 17.14
CA ALA A 111 36.94 55.99 17.27
C ALA A 111 37.23 55.22 15.96
N ALA A 112 36.22 54.98 15.15
CA ALA A 112 36.34 54.29 13.86
C ALA A 112 36.66 55.22 12.69
N GLY A 113 36.41 56.53 12.83
CA GLY A 113 36.46 57.49 11.73
C GLY A 113 35.36 57.25 10.69
N GLU A 114 34.19 56.73 11.11
CA GLU A 114 33.08 56.39 10.22
C GLU A 114 31.75 56.75 10.86
N ASN A 115 30.88 57.45 10.11
CA ASN A 115 29.55 57.83 10.58
C ASN A 115 28.55 56.71 10.28
N ILE A 116 27.84 56.27 11.32
CA ILE A 116 26.75 55.31 11.21
C ILE A 116 25.45 55.95 11.72
N THR A 117 24.32 55.45 11.24
CA THR A 117 23.01 55.81 11.76
C THR A 117 22.33 54.56 12.32
N PHE A 118 21.30 54.74 13.13
CA PHE A 118 20.46 53.62 13.55
C PHE A 118 19.85 52.85 12.36
N SER A 119 19.66 53.49 11.21
CA SER A 119 19.19 52.81 10.00
C SER A 119 20.24 51.85 9.45
N ASP A 120 21.54 52.21 9.53
CA ASP A 120 22.64 51.33 9.10
C ASP A 120 22.74 50.08 9.99
N PHE A 121 22.42 50.23 11.28
CA PHE A 121 22.28 49.10 12.20
C PHE A 121 21.14 48.18 11.77
N LEU A 122 19.93 48.72 11.53
CA LEU A 122 18.79 47.91 11.09
C LEU A 122 19.06 47.21 9.75
N ILE A 123 19.66 47.91 8.79
CA ILE A 123 20.02 47.32 7.48
C ILE A 123 21.04 46.19 7.64
N PHE A 124 21.99 46.32 8.57
CA PHE A 124 22.94 45.23 8.85
C PHE A 124 22.24 43.98 9.38
N PHE A 125 21.30 44.11 10.32
CA PHE A 125 20.61 42.93 10.88
C PHE A 125 19.54 42.35 9.95
N LEU A 126 18.74 43.20 9.32
CA LEU A 126 17.46 42.84 8.69
C LEU A 126 17.41 43.13 7.18
N GLY A 127 18.43 43.78 6.64
CA GLY A 127 18.48 44.20 5.25
C GLY A 127 17.68 45.48 4.96
N ASP A 128 17.70 45.90 3.70
CA ASP A 128 16.96 47.07 3.21
C ASP A 128 15.67 46.71 2.45
N GLY A 129 15.34 45.41 2.37
CA GLY A 129 14.23 44.87 1.57
C GLY A 129 14.53 44.81 0.07
N GLY A 130 15.77 45.08 -0.35
CA GLY A 130 16.23 45.01 -1.73
C GLY A 130 17.56 44.27 -1.85
N GLY A 131 18.57 44.93 -2.41
CA GLY A 131 19.86 44.29 -2.70
C GLY A 131 20.73 43.99 -1.48
N ARG A 132 20.49 44.65 -0.33
CA ARG A 132 21.23 44.38 0.92
C ARG A 132 20.38 43.48 1.80
N LYS A 133 20.79 42.23 1.89
CA LYS A 133 20.06 41.17 2.59
C LYS A 133 20.12 41.28 4.13
N GLY A 134 21.16 41.91 4.66
CA GLY A 134 21.48 41.87 6.09
C GLY A 134 21.74 40.45 6.60
N ILE A 135 21.86 40.27 7.91
CA ILE A 135 22.09 38.95 8.53
C ILE A 135 20.88 38.04 8.28
N GLU A 136 19.67 38.56 8.43
CA GLU A 136 18.43 37.79 8.23
C GLU A 136 18.30 37.27 6.80
N GLY A 137 18.45 38.12 5.78
CA GLY A 137 18.36 37.67 4.38
C GLY A 137 19.54 36.82 3.94
N THR A 138 20.70 36.95 4.59
CA THR A 138 21.85 36.06 4.36
C THR A 138 21.62 34.69 5.00
N LEU A 139 20.98 34.65 6.19
CA LEU A 139 20.54 33.42 6.84
C LEU A 139 19.53 32.69 5.94
N VAL A 140 18.55 33.39 5.39
CA VAL A 140 17.61 32.86 4.37
C VAL A 140 18.35 32.19 3.24
N GLU A 141 19.32 32.88 2.66
CA GLU A 141 20.06 32.38 1.51
C GLU A 141 20.81 31.09 1.86
N LEU A 142 21.44 31.04 3.04
CA LEU A 142 22.10 29.84 3.53
C LEU A 142 21.11 28.68 3.72
N LEU A 143 19.95 28.95 4.35
CA LEU A 143 18.91 27.94 4.54
C LEU A 143 18.30 27.48 3.21
N SER A 144 18.11 28.39 2.25
CA SER A 144 17.60 28.08 0.92
C SER A 144 18.56 27.20 0.12
N SER A 145 19.86 27.37 0.35
CA SER A 145 20.91 26.53 -0.26
C SER A 145 21.13 25.20 0.47
N SER A 146 20.49 24.99 1.61
CA SER A 146 20.64 23.76 2.39
C SER A 146 19.83 22.63 1.77
N SER A 147 20.41 21.43 1.80
CA SER A 147 19.68 20.22 1.41
C SER A 147 18.50 19.96 2.36
N PRO A 148 17.49 19.20 1.92
CA PRO A 148 16.35 18.86 2.77
C PRO A 148 16.76 18.20 4.11
N TRP A 149 17.84 17.41 4.08
CA TRP A 149 18.39 16.76 5.26
C TRP A 149 19.11 17.73 6.21
N GLU A 150 19.86 18.70 5.68
CA GLU A 150 20.48 19.74 6.50
C GLU A 150 19.43 20.61 7.19
N LEU A 151 18.34 20.95 6.49
CA LEU A 151 17.19 21.63 7.08
C LEU A 151 16.60 20.82 8.24
N ALA A 152 16.37 19.51 8.04
CA ALA A 152 15.92 18.61 9.11
C ALA A 152 16.88 18.58 10.32
N GLN A 153 18.19 18.56 10.08
CA GLN A 153 19.20 18.56 11.14
C GLN A 153 19.26 19.90 11.89
N LEU A 154 19.03 21.03 11.22
CA LEU A 154 19.01 22.35 11.86
C LEU A 154 17.88 22.48 12.88
N LEU A 155 16.78 21.76 12.66
CA LEU A 155 15.63 21.72 13.56
C LEU A 155 15.84 20.78 14.75
N ALA A 156 16.75 19.82 14.59
CA ALA A 156 17.09 18.85 15.62
C ALA A 156 18.27 19.31 16.50
N ASP A 157 19.09 20.26 16.04
CA ASP A 157 20.34 20.65 16.70
C ASP A 157 20.54 22.18 16.72
N GLN A 158 20.33 22.78 17.90
CA GLN A 158 20.52 24.20 18.14
C GLN A 158 21.95 24.67 17.82
N LYS A 159 22.99 23.84 18.04
CA LYS A 159 24.38 24.23 17.76
C LYS A 159 24.58 24.47 16.27
N ARG A 160 23.90 23.69 15.43
CA ARG A 160 23.93 23.91 13.97
C ARG A 160 23.24 25.21 13.59
N MET A 161 22.10 25.52 14.20
CA MET A 161 21.44 26.80 13.96
C MET A 161 22.34 27.99 14.32
N THR A 162 22.93 27.98 15.52
CA THR A 162 23.92 28.98 15.93
C THR A 162 25.06 29.07 14.93
N THR A 163 25.55 27.94 14.43
CA THR A 163 26.62 27.91 13.43
C THR A 163 26.20 28.61 12.13
N VAL A 164 25.00 28.34 11.61
CA VAL A 164 24.50 29.00 10.39
C VAL A 164 24.27 30.50 10.62
N LEU A 165 23.73 30.89 11.79
CA LEU A 165 23.56 32.30 12.16
C LEU A 165 24.92 33.03 12.22
N LEU A 166 25.93 32.41 12.83
CA LEU A 166 27.28 32.99 12.89
C LEU A 166 27.94 33.03 11.51
N GLN A 167 27.66 32.08 10.63
CA GLN A 167 28.11 32.11 9.24
C GLN A 167 27.46 33.26 8.46
N ALA A 168 26.14 33.47 8.62
CA ALA A 168 25.43 34.61 8.03
C ALA A 168 26.00 35.94 8.54
N THR A 169 26.21 36.03 9.85
CA THR A 169 26.84 37.18 10.51
C THR A 169 28.24 37.45 9.97
N GLY A 170 29.07 36.41 9.83
CA GLY A 170 30.41 36.51 9.27
C GLY A 170 30.43 36.99 7.82
N LYS A 171 29.50 36.50 6.98
CA LYS A 171 29.35 36.98 5.59
C LYS A 171 29.02 38.48 5.55
N VAL A 172 28.02 38.92 6.30
CA VAL A 172 27.61 40.34 6.34
C VAL A 172 28.70 41.23 6.92
N LEU A 173 29.42 40.78 7.97
CA LEU A 173 30.58 41.48 8.51
C LEU A 173 31.73 41.60 7.50
N GLY A 174 31.88 40.65 6.59
CA GLY A 174 32.87 40.69 5.52
C GLY A 174 32.52 41.67 4.39
N GLU A 175 31.25 42.05 4.24
CA GLU A 175 30.77 42.97 3.20
C GLU A 175 30.93 44.44 3.61
N THR A 176 32.17 44.90 3.83
CA THR A 176 32.47 46.26 4.29
C THR A 176 32.02 47.36 3.34
N ASP A 177 31.98 47.08 2.03
CA ASP A 177 31.56 48.05 1.02
C ASP A 177 30.03 48.21 0.96
N SER A 178 29.28 47.18 1.37
CA SER A 178 27.82 47.14 1.34
C SER A 178 27.19 47.64 2.65
N TYR A 179 27.88 47.44 3.78
CA TYR A 179 27.37 47.76 5.12
C TYR A 179 28.35 48.64 5.91
N LYS A 180 27.93 49.87 6.20
CA LYS A 180 28.71 50.81 7.03
C LYS A 180 29.02 50.27 8.42
N LEU A 181 28.11 49.51 9.03
CA LEU A 181 28.37 48.89 10.32
C LEU A 181 29.49 47.83 10.22
N SER A 182 29.54 47.05 9.15
CA SER A 182 30.64 46.12 8.88
C SER A 182 31.96 46.87 8.72
N SER A 183 32.01 47.91 7.88
CA SER A 183 33.20 48.76 7.71
C SER A 183 33.67 49.37 9.03
N LEU A 184 32.74 49.92 9.83
CA LEU A 184 33.03 50.48 11.15
C LEU A 184 33.64 49.42 12.09
N LEU A 185 33.01 48.24 12.18
CA LEU A 185 33.48 47.16 13.06
C LEU A 185 34.86 46.65 12.62
N THR A 186 35.10 46.48 11.32
CA THR A 186 36.41 46.08 10.78
C THR A 186 37.49 47.11 11.08
N LYS A 187 37.22 48.43 10.94
CA LYS A 187 38.17 49.50 11.31
C LYS A 187 38.53 49.49 12.80
N LEU A 188 37.57 49.14 13.64
CA LEU A 188 37.78 48.95 15.07
C LEU A 188 38.53 47.64 15.40
N GLY A 189 38.74 46.76 14.41
CA GLY A 189 39.42 45.48 14.57
C GLY A 189 38.52 44.38 15.14
N VAL A 190 37.19 44.54 15.06
CA VAL A 190 36.21 43.53 15.44
C VAL A 190 36.03 42.55 14.30
N THR A 191 36.11 41.26 14.61
CA THR A 191 35.99 40.15 13.66
C THR A 191 34.70 39.36 13.90
N SER A 192 34.36 38.46 12.97
CA SER A 192 33.26 37.51 13.15
C SER A 192 33.50 36.53 14.31
N GLU A 193 34.76 36.25 14.65
CA GLU A 193 35.12 35.40 15.79
C GLU A 193 34.79 36.11 17.11
N ASP A 194 35.10 37.41 17.21
CA ASP A 194 34.75 38.22 18.38
C ASP A 194 33.23 38.25 18.59
N VAL A 195 32.46 38.50 17.52
CA VAL A 195 30.99 38.46 17.56
C VAL A 195 30.48 37.07 17.96
N GLY A 196 31.06 36.02 17.39
CA GLY A 196 30.72 34.64 17.75
C GLY A 196 31.01 34.29 19.21
N ALA A 197 32.10 34.81 19.77
CA ALA A 197 32.42 34.63 21.18
C ALA A 197 31.40 35.31 22.10
N VAL A 198 30.97 36.53 21.76
CA VAL A 198 29.91 37.25 22.50
C VAL A 198 28.59 36.48 22.43
N VAL A 199 28.14 36.08 21.23
CA VAL A 199 26.89 35.32 21.05
C VAL A 199 26.91 34.03 21.86
N ARG A 200 27.97 33.21 21.76
CA ARG A 200 28.11 31.98 22.54
C ARG A 200 28.15 32.25 24.04
N GLY A 201 28.80 33.33 24.46
CA GLY A 201 28.84 33.75 25.86
C GLY A 201 27.45 34.02 26.43
N PHE A 202 26.60 34.72 25.67
CA PHE A 202 25.20 34.92 26.03
C PHE A 202 24.41 33.61 26.03
N GLN A 203 24.54 32.77 25.00
CA GLN A 203 23.83 31.48 24.93
C GLN A 203 24.16 30.54 26.09
N LEU A 204 25.41 30.56 26.58
CA LEU A 204 25.80 29.79 27.77
C LEU A 204 25.19 30.30 29.08
N LYS A 205 24.69 31.54 29.10
CA LYS A 205 24.20 32.23 30.30
C LYS A 205 22.69 32.39 30.34
N LEU A 206 22.06 32.59 29.17
CA LEU A 206 20.63 32.71 29.02
C LEU A 206 20.01 31.31 29.07
N LYS A 207 18.92 31.15 29.81
CA LYS A 207 18.21 29.88 29.98
C LYS A 207 17.04 29.74 29.02
N LYS A 208 16.59 30.85 28.44
CA LYS A 208 15.42 30.93 27.57
C LYS A 208 15.78 31.16 26.11
N ASP A 209 17.07 31.21 25.77
CA ASP A 209 17.53 31.48 24.41
C ASP A 209 17.22 30.33 23.46
N GLU A 210 17.50 29.09 23.85
CA GLU A 210 17.25 27.89 23.03
C GLU A 210 15.80 27.77 22.57
N PRO A 211 14.79 27.72 23.47
CA PRO A 211 13.41 27.60 23.04
C PRO A 211 12.94 28.80 22.22
N ALA A 212 13.39 30.02 22.54
CA ALA A 212 13.04 31.23 21.79
C ALA A 212 13.65 31.26 20.37
N ILE A 213 14.91 30.83 20.21
CA ILE A 213 15.57 30.73 18.91
C ILE A 213 14.87 29.68 18.05
N ASN A 214 14.52 28.53 18.64
CA ASN A 214 13.74 27.49 17.94
C ASN A 214 12.36 28.02 17.51
N ALA A 215 11.66 28.72 18.39
CA ALA A 215 10.37 29.36 18.09
C ALA A 215 10.48 30.38 16.93
N LEU A 216 11.48 31.25 16.96
CA LEU A 216 11.71 32.23 15.90
C LEU A 216 12.07 31.57 14.56
N MET A 217 12.87 30.50 14.58
CA MET A 217 13.20 29.74 13.37
C MET A 217 11.97 29.07 12.77
N ILE A 218 11.13 28.45 13.60
CA ILE A 218 9.89 27.81 13.16
C ILE A 218 8.94 28.87 12.57
N ALA A 219 8.81 30.04 13.22
CA ALA A 219 8.08 31.17 12.67
C ALA A 219 8.67 31.60 11.31
N TYR A 220 10.00 31.63 11.20
CA TYR A 220 10.68 31.94 9.94
C TYR A 220 10.30 30.97 8.83
N ILE A 221 10.36 29.67 9.12
CA ILE A 221 9.98 28.59 8.20
C ILE A 221 8.52 28.71 7.78
N ARG A 222 7.61 29.04 8.70
CA ARG A 222 6.19 29.28 8.37
C ARG A 222 6.01 30.41 7.34
N THR A 223 6.80 31.50 7.42
CA THR A 223 6.66 32.62 6.47
C THR A 223 6.93 32.26 5.00
N ILE A 224 7.57 31.13 4.76
CA ILE A 224 8.06 30.69 3.43
C ILE A 224 7.55 29.31 3.03
N ALA A 225 6.94 28.57 3.96
CA ALA A 225 6.47 27.22 3.72
C ALA A 225 5.32 27.25 2.72
N LYS A 226 5.42 26.37 1.72
CA LYS A 226 4.38 26.19 0.70
C LYS A 226 4.10 24.70 0.56
N SER A 227 2.83 24.34 0.48
CA SER A 227 2.47 23.00 0.03
C SER A 227 2.40 22.94 -1.48
N ASN A 228 2.79 21.80 -2.04
CA ASN A 228 2.44 21.40 -3.39
C ASN A 228 1.52 20.18 -3.31
N ALA A 229 0.68 19.98 -4.32
CA ALA A 229 -0.19 18.81 -4.39
C ALA A 229 -0.12 18.22 -5.80
N ILE A 230 0.03 16.90 -5.86
CA ILE A 230 -0.25 16.12 -7.07
C ILE A 230 -1.67 15.59 -6.92
N ILE A 231 -2.54 15.92 -7.86
CA ILE A 231 -3.94 15.50 -7.87
C ILE A 231 -4.06 14.29 -8.78
N SER A 232 -4.69 13.22 -8.31
CA SER A 232 -5.00 12.04 -9.13
C SER A 232 -5.93 12.40 -10.30
N GLU A 233 -5.93 11.58 -11.36
CA GLU A 233 -6.80 11.81 -12.51
C GLU A 233 -8.29 11.83 -12.13
N ASP A 234 -8.68 11.04 -11.13
CA ASP A 234 -10.05 10.97 -10.60
C ASP A 234 -10.40 12.10 -9.61
N GLY A 235 -9.44 12.94 -9.21
CA GLY A 235 -9.62 14.01 -8.22
C GLY A 235 -9.97 13.53 -6.80
N LEU A 236 -9.99 12.22 -6.56
CA LEU A 236 -10.31 11.62 -5.26
C LEU A 236 -9.11 11.58 -4.32
N GLU A 237 -7.90 11.71 -4.84
CA GLU A 237 -6.65 11.72 -4.08
C GLU A 237 -5.84 12.99 -4.39
N HIS A 238 -5.43 13.70 -3.34
CA HIS A 238 -4.40 14.73 -3.41
C HIS A 238 -3.21 14.27 -2.59
N ARG A 239 -2.03 14.22 -3.20
CA ARG A 239 -0.76 13.92 -2.53
C ARG A 239 0.01 15.20 -2.25
N TYR A 240 -0.03 15.63 -1.00
CA TYR A 240 0.61 16.86 -0.56
C TYR A 240 2.08 16.64 -0.19
N SER A 241 2.93 17.57 -0.63
CA SER A 241 4.29 17.72 -0.13
C SER A 241 4.53 19.13 0.40
N LEU A 242 5.45 19.26 1.35
CA LEU A 242 5.83 20.53 1.94
C LEU A 242 7.14 21.00 1.31
N SER A 243 7.21 22.26 0.92
CA SER A 243 8.44 22.89 0.45
C SER A 243 8.80 24.08 1.34
N ILE A 244 10.08 24.20 1.68
CA ILE A 244 10.65 25.30 2.45
C ILE A 244 11.78 25.87 1.59
N PHE A 245 11.75 27.19 1.36
CA PHE A 245 12.67 27.87 0.43
C PHE A 245 12.70 27.27 -1.00
N GLY A 246 11.58 26.70 -1.46
CA GLY A 246 11.50 26.05 -2.78
C GLY A 246 12.11 24.64 -2.83
N THR A 247 12.64 24.13 -1.72
CA THR A 247 13.15 22.77 -1.60
C THR A 247 12.10 21.89 -0.91
N GLU A 248 11.77 20.75 -1.52
CA GLU A 248 10.84 19.78 -0.93
C GLU A 248 11.43 19.15 0.33
N VAL A 249 10.65 19.15 1.40
CA VAL A 249 11.01 18.57 2.69
C VAL A 249 10.68 17.08 2.66
N PRO A 250 11.58 16.19 3.13
CA PRO A 250 11.32 14.75 3.08
C PRO A 250 10.10 14.39 3.94
N SER A 251 9.24 13.52 3.42
CA SER A 251 8.04 13.06 4.14
C SER A 251 8.35 12.40 5.50
N LEU A 252 9.57 11.87 5.70
CA LEU A 252 10.01 11.31 6.98
C LEU A 252 9.97 12.32 8.15
N VAL A 253 10.12 13.61 7.85
CA VAL A 253 10.10 14.68 8.86
C VAL A 253 8.88 15.58 8.74
N VAL A 254 7.89 15.20 7.92
CA VAL A 254 6.63 15.93 7.75
C VAL A 254 5.48 15.00 8.10
N GLN A 255 4.61 15.46 8.99
CA GLN A 255 3.38 14.76 9.34
C GLN A 255 2.18 15.62 8.98
N TRP A 256 1.32 15.07 8.11
CA TRP A 256 0.05 15.68 7.75
C TRP A 256 -1.08 15.19 8.65
N THR A 257 -1.97 16.10 9.02
CA THR A 257 -3.14 15.80 9.86
C THR A 257 -4.35 16.61 9.42
N LYS A 258 -5.54 16.05 9.57
CA LYS A 258 -6.81 16.78 9.42
C LYS A 258 -7.17 17.46 10.73
N ILE A 259 -7.47 18.76 10.68
CA ILE A 259 -7.85 19.56 11.85
C ILE A 259 -9.36 19.75 11.92
N SER A 260 -10.00 20.01 10.78
CA SER A 260 -11.45 20.20 10.69
C SER A 260 -11.94 19.89 9.27
N GLY A 261 -13.26 19.88 9.05
CA GLY A 261 -13.88 19.68 7.73
C GLY A 261 -14.84 18.51 7.64
N SER A 262 -15.23 18.17 6.41
CA SER A 262 -16.14 17.06 6.12
C SER A 262 -15.61 15.73 6.67
N PRO A 263 -16.43 14.87 7.31
CA PRO A 263 -16.01 13.53 7.74
C PRO A 263 -15.50 12.66 6.59
N ASP A 264 -15.90 12.95 5.36
CA ASP A 264 -15.52 12.20 4.16
C ASP A 264 -14.07 12.41 3.76
N VAL A 265 -13.40 13.46 4.26
CA VAL A 265 -11.97 13.65 3.97
C VAL A 265 -11.11 12.80 4.91
N SER A 266 -10.30 11.90 4.38
CA SER A 266 -9.26 11.18 5.11
C SER A 266 -7.89 11.79 4.82
N VAL A 267 -7.02 11.88 5.84
CA VAL A 267 -5.66 12.43 5.71
C VAL A 267 -4.68 11.46 6.35
N MET A 268 -3.77 10.92 5.55
CA MET A 268 -2.68 10.09 6.00
C MET A 268 -1.47 10.93 6.43
N PRO A 269 -0.64 10.44 7.38
CA PRO A 269 0.54 11.17 7.86
C PRO A 269 1.54 11.58 6.78
N ASP A 270 1.62 10.82 5.68
CA ASP A 270 2.53 11.04 4.56
C ASP A 270 2.03 12.08 3.54
N GLY A 271 0.85 12.65 3.75
CA GLY A 271 0.30 13.72 2.92
C GLY A 271 -0.70 13.24 1.87
N ILE A 272 -1.06 11.96 1.86
CA ILE A 272 -2.17 11.47 1.04
C ILE A 272 -3.48 11.92 1.66
N VAL A 273 -4.28 12.66 0.90
CA VAL A 273 -5.62 13.08 1.29
C VAL A 273 -6.62 12.49 0.32
N THR A 274 -7.67 11.86 0.82
CA THR A 274 -8.68 11.20 -0.01
C THR A 274 -10.11 11.54 0.39
N ILE A 275 -11.04 11.37 -0.56
CA ILE A 275 -12.48 11.27 -0.31
C ILE A 275 -13.02 9.93 -0.84
N PRO A 276 -14.02 9.31 -0.20
CA PRO A 276 -14.67 8.11 -0.70
C PRO A 276 -15.25 8.30 -2.10
N ARG A 277 -15.27 7.21 -2.87
CA ARG A 277 -16.01 7.15 -4.14
C ARG A 277 -17.49 7.45 -3.89
N GLY A 278 -18.09 8.27 -4.77
CA GLY A 278 -19.48 8.74 -4.64
C GLY A 278 -19.62 10.10 -3.95
N VAL A 279 -18.59 10.58 -3.24
CA VAL A 279 -18.54 11.95 -2.71
C VAL A 279 -18.06 12.88 -3.83
N GLU A 280 -18.94 13.76 -4.29
CA GLU A 280 -18.62 14.67 -5.41
C GLU A 280 -17.55 15.69 -5.06
N SER A 281 -17.61 16.22 -3.85
CA SER A 281 -16.61 17.16 -3.34
C SER A 281 -16.65 17.17 -1.82
N ALA A 282 -15.48 17.29 -1.19
CA ALA A 282 -15.39 17.52 0.24
C ALA A 282 -14.21 18.43 0.60
N SER A 283 -14.42 19.28 1.60
CA SER A 283 -13.43 20.25 2.06
C SER A 283 -12.95 19.95 3.47
N ALA A 284 -11.68 20.21 3.73
CA ALA A 284 -11.07 20.08 5.05
C ALA A 284 -9.99 21.13 5.28
N VAL A 285 -9.64 21.35 6.55
CA VAL A 285 -8.42 22.07 6.93
C VAL A 285 -7.38 21.02 7.31
N ILE A 286 -6.27 21.01 6.57
CA ILE A 286 -5.12 20.13 6.84
C ILE A 286 -3.95 20.93 7.39
N GLN A 287 -3.14 20.24 8.19
CA GLN A 287 -2.01 20.81 8.89
C GLN A 287 -0.76 19.97 8.66
N ALA A 288 0.33 20.60 8.23
CA ALA A 288 1.66 20.01 8.15
C ALA A 288 2.44 20.34 9.43
N LYS A 289 2.94 19.29 10.09
CA LYS A 289 3.87 19.40 11.22
C LYS A 289 5.24 18.92 10.78
N LEU A 290 6.26 19.65 11.20
CA LEU A 290 7.64 19.27 11.04
C LEU A 290 8.06 18.52 12.30
N VAL A 291 8.37 17.24 12.14
CA VAL A 291 8.63 16.32 13.24
C VAL A 291 10.13 16.20 13.43
N ASN A 292 10.60 16.51 14.63
CA ASN A 292 12.00 16.28 14.98
C ASN A 292 12.25 14.75 15.03
N PRO A 293 13.15 14.21 14.19
CA PRO A 293 13.35 12.76 14.10
C PRO A 293 13.96 12.14 15.36
N LEU A 294 14.57 12.94 16.25
CA LEU A 294 15.18 12.47 17.50
C LEU A 294 14.18 12.44 18.66
N THR A 295 13.25 13.40 18.71
CA THR A 295 12.34 13.57 19.86
C THR A 295 10.89 13.18 19.54
N GLY A 296 10.52 13.08 18.26
CA GLY A 296 9.15 12.88 17.81
C GLY A 296 8.24 14.09 18.02
N VAL A 297 8.74 15.18 18.57
CA VAL A 297 7.96 16.41 18.79
C VAL A 297 7.77 17.13 17.46
N GLY A 298 6.50 17.33 17.07
CA GLY A 298 6.10 18.03 15.85
C GLY A 298 5.74 19.49 16.11
N LYS A 299 6.26 20.40 15.29
CA LYS A 299 5.84 21.82 15.28
C LYS A 299 5.04 22.11 14.02
N VAL A 300 3.90 22.79 14.18
CA VAL A 300 3.02 23.17 13.06
C VAL A 300 3.75 24.16 12.16
N ILE A 301 3.81 23.90 10.86
CA ILE A 301 4.48 24.76 9.86
C ILE A 301 3.51 25.32 8.83
N LEU A 302 2.45 24.58 8.51
CA LEU A 302 1.47 25.02 7.52
C LEU A 302 0.10 24.55 7.96
N GLU A 303 -0.89 25.41 7.82
CA GLU A 303 -2.30 25.07 7.91
C GLU A 303 -2.99 25.63 6.67
N GLN A 304 -3.79 24.81 5.99
CA GLN A 304 -4.48 25.23 4.78
C GLN A 304 -5.83 24.56 4.63
N ALA A 305 -6.79 25.31 4.11
CA ALA A 305 -8.06 24.77 3.63
C ALA A 305 -7.86 24.15 2.25
N ILE A 306 -8.40 22.95 2.07
CA ILE A 306 -8.34 22.19 0.83
C ILE A 306 -9.75 21.74 0.45
N THR A 307 -9.96 21.50 -0.84
CA THR A 307 -11.17 20.88 -1.37
C THR A 307 -10.75 19.84 -2.38
N LEU A 308 -11.23 18.62 -2.19
CA LEU A 308 -11.12 17.55 -3.18
C LEU A 308 -12.41 17.54 -3.96
N THR A 309 -12.31 17.39 -5.27
CA THR A 309 -13.46 17.36 -6.17
C THR A 309 -13.25 16.19 -7.09
N ALA A 310 -14.14 15.20 -6.98
CA ALA A 310 -14.13 14.06 -7.88
C ALA A 310 -14.25 14.58 -9.32
N ALA A 311 -13.39 14.11 -10.22
CA ALA A 311 -13.52 14.41 -11.63
C ALA A 311 -14.91 13.96 -12.12
N GLU A 312 -15.58 14.80 -12.91
CA GLU A 312 -16.96 14.59 -13.37
C GLU A 312 -17.19 13.25 -14.11
N GLU A 313 -16.11 12.57 -14.53
CA GLU A 313 -16.17 11.43 -15.46
C GLU A 313 -16.23 10.03 -14.83
N GLU A 314 -15.83 9.79 -13.59
CA GLU A 314 -15.42 8.41 -13.26
C GLU A 314 -16.47 7.56 -12.57
N GLY A 315 -17.20 6.79 -13.39
CA GLY A 315 -18.04 5.59 -13.12
C GLY A 315 -17.59 4.69 -11.96
N ASP A 316 -18.32 3.60 -11.72
CA ASP A 316 -17.68 2.54 -10.96
C ASP A 316 -16.43 2.05 -11.70
N VAL A 317 -15.38 1.63 -10.99
CA VAL A 317 -14.14 1.15 -11.60
C VAL A 317 -14.15 -0.37 -11.62
N PHE A 318 -13.98 -0.95 -12.81
CA PHE A 318 -13.99 -2.40 -12.98
C PHE A 318 -12.71 -3.04 -12.38
N PRO A 319 -12.83 -4.09 -11.54
CA PRO A 319 -11.70 -4.76 -10.87
C PRO A 319 -10.86 -5.62 -11.83
N ILE A 320 -10.01 -4.97 -12.64
CA ILE A 320 -9.29 -5.67 -13.72
C ILE A 320 -8.44 -6.83 -13.20
N GLU A 321 -7.69 -6.65 -12.11
CA GLU A 321 -6.79 -7.69 -11.61
C GLU A 321 -7.54 -8.96 -11.22
N GLN A 322 -8.61 -8.82 -10.43
CA GLN A 322 -9.46 -9.93 -10.01
C GLN A 322 -10.15 -10.60 -11.19
N PHE A 323 -10.59 -9.80 -12.17
CA PHE A 323 -11.17 -10.33 -13.41
C PHE A 323 -10.15 -11.15 -14.21
N LEU A 324 -8.94 -10.63 -14.39
CA LEU A 324 -7.86 -11.31 -15.12
C LEU A 324 -7.45 -12.60 -14.42
N GLU A 325 -7.38 -12.62 -13.09
CA GLU A 325 -7.10 -13.84 -12.32
C GLU A 325 -8.15 -14.93 -12.59
N ARG A 326 -9.45 -14.58 -12.50
CA ARG A 326 -10.55 -15.52 -12.78
C ARG A 326 -10.50 -16.03 -14.23
N ARG A 327 -10.26 -15.13 -15.20
CA ARG A 327 -10.14 -15.50 -16.62
C ARG A 327 -8.93 -16.40 -16.87
N ASN A 328 -7.79 -16.12 -16.26
CA ASN A 328 -6.60 -16.97 -16.37
C ASN A 328 -6.81 -18.36 -15.78
N LYS A 329 -7.48 -18.46 -14.61
CA LYS A 329 -7.85 -19.75 -14.00
C LYS A 329 -8.70 -20.59 -14.96
N LEU A 330 -9.75 -19.98 -15.52
CA LEU A 330 -10.63 -20.69 -16.45
C LEU A 330 -9.94 -20.99 -17.80
N ASN A 331 -8.95 -20.19 -18.22
CA ASN A 331 -8.17 -20.44 -19.44
C ASN A 331 -7.27 -21.66 -19.25
N ALA A 332 -6.57 -21.72 -18.11
CA ALA A 332 -5.76 -22.87 -17.74
C ALA A 332 -6.62 -24.13 -17.67
N ALA A 333 -7.81 -24.04 -17.07
CA ALA A 333 -8.77 -25.14 -17.05
C ALA A 333 -9.17 -25.55 -18.48
N LEU A 334 -9.54 -24.62 -19.36
CA LEU A 334 -9.92 -24.90 -20.75
C LEU A 334 -8.79 -25.63 -21.52
N LEU A 335 -7.55 -25.16 -21.39
CA LEU A 335 -6.36 -25.73 -22.05
C LEU A 335 -5.97 -27.11 -21.51
N ALA A 336 -6.24 -27.40 -20.24
CA ALA A 336 -6.03 -28.73 -19.65
C ALA A 336 -7.04 -29.78 -20.16
N GLY A 337 -8.06 -29.37 -20.92
CA GLY A 337 -9.13 -30.22 -21.43
C GLY A 337 -8.91 -30.81 -22.81
N ASN A 338 -10.02 -30.98 -23.54
CA ASN A 338 -9.98 -31.34 -24.95
C ASN A 338 -9.47 -30.15 -25.78
N PRO A 339 -8.42 -30.30 -26.62
CA PRO A 339 -7.99 -29.25 -27.54
C PRO A 339 -9.10 -28.68 -28.43
N ASP A 340 -10.10 -29.50 -28.80
CA ASP A 340 -11.25 -29.05 -29.58
C ASP A 340 -12.11 -28.02 -28.82
N ASP A 341 -12.14 -28.09 -27.48
CA ASP A 341 -12.90 -27.16 -26.64
C ASP A 341 -12.25 -25.77 -26.69
N ALA A 342 -10.93 -25.71 -26.53
CA ALA A 342 -10.18 -24.47 -26.68
C ALA A 342 -10.32 -23.89 -28.09
N GLN A 343 -10.34 -24.75 -29.13
CA GLN A 343 -10.53 -24.31 -30.50
C GLN A 343 -11.95 -23.79 -30.77
N ALA A 344 -12.99 -24.43 -30.21
CA ALA A 344 -14.37 -23.98 -30.35
C ALA A 344 -14.56 -22.55 -29.78
N VAL A 345 -13.96 -22.27 -28.61
CA VAL A 345 -13.99 -20.93 -28.00
C VAL A 345 -13.26 -19.90 -28.87
N ARG A 346 -12.09 -20.25 -29.42
CA ARG A 346 -11.37 -19.38 -30.38
C ARG A 346 -12.19 -19.11 -31.63
N ASN A 347 -12.84 -20.12 -32.20
CA ASN A 347 -13.68 -19.97 -33.38
C ASN A 347 -14.87 -19.05 -33.11
N LEU A 348 -15.54 -19.18 -31.96
CA LEU A 348 -16.63 -18.28 -31.57
C LEU A 348 -16.13 -16.83 -31.47
N ARG A 349 -15.00 -16.62 -30.80
CA ARG A 349 -14.38 -15.29 -30.67
C ARG A 349 -14.10 -14.68 -32.05
N ASP A 350 -13.49 -15.45 -32.94
CA ASP A 350 -13.15 -14.99 -34.29
C ASP A 350 -14.42 -14.71 -35.11
N GLU A 351 -15.50 -15.48 -34.91
CA GLU A 351 -16.81 -15.19 -35.49
C GLU A 351 -17.41 -13.87 -34.98
N ILE A 352 -17.35 -13.61 -33.66
CA ILE A 352 -17.84 -12.36 -33.07
C ILE A 352 -17.01 -11.18 -33.58
N ALA A 353 -15.68 -11.29 -33.55
CA ALA A 353 -14.78 -10.25 -34.05
C ALA A 353 -14.98 -9.96 -35.54
N GLY A 354 -15.36 -10.98 -36.32
CA GLY A 354 -15.68 -10.89 -37.74
C GLY A 354 -17.09 -10.39 -38.08
N LEU A 355 -17.93 -10.09 -37.09
CA LEU A 355 -19.23 -9.46 -37.36
C LEU A 355 -19.05 -8.05 -37.90
N ASP A 356 -19.77 -7.75 -38.99
CA ASP A 356 -19.74 -6.48 -39.68
C ASP A 356 -20.94 -5.62 -39.27
N VAL A 357 -20.69 -4.36 -38.91
CA VAL A 357 -21.73 -3.45 -38.42
C VAL A 357 -22.86 -3.30 -39.42
N ALA A 358 -22.54 -3.08 -40.70
CA ALA A 358 -23.53 -2.79 -41.73
C ALA A 358 -24.52 -3.96 -41.91
N ASN A 359 -24.02 -5.18 -41.79
CA ASN A 359 -24.82 -6.39 -41.97
C ASN A 359 -25.39 -6.97 -40.67
N ASN A 360 -24.89 -6.57 -39.49
CA ASN A 360 -25.19 -7.27 -38.23
C ASN A 360 -25.72 -6.37 -37.11
N GLN A 361 -25.84 -5.05 -37.29
CA GLN A 361 -26.46 -4.17 -36.28
C GLN A 361 -27.91 -4.53 -35.93
N ALA A 362 -28.61 -5.29 -36.77
CA ALA A 362 -29.97 -5.78 -36.48
C ALA A 362 -30.02 -6.77 -35.30
N LEU A 363 -28.88 -7.38 -34.93
CA LEU A 363 -28.81 -8.31 -33.81
C LEU A 363 -29.20 -7.64 -32.49
N ILE A 364 -28.92 -6.35 -32.33
CA ILE A 364 -29.26 -5.55 -31.14
C ILE A 364 -30.60 -4.81 -31.23
N ASP A 365 -31.39 -5.02 -32.29
CA ASP A 365 -32.68 -4.34 -32.50
C ASP A 365 -33.63 -4.41 -31.30
N PRO A 366 -33.78 -5.54 -30.59
CA PRO A 366 -34.66 -5.61 -29.43
C PRO A 366 -34.34 -4.57 -28.36
N ILE A 367 -33.05 -4.30 -28.12
CA ILE A 367 -32.58 -3.26 -27.18
C ILE A 367 -32.70 -1.88 -27.85
N TRP A 368 -32.17 -1.75 -29.07
CA TRP A 368 -32.13 -0.47 -29.79
C TRP A 368 -33.51 0.17 -29.96
N ASN A 369 -34.54 -0.63 -30.27
CA ASN A 369 -35.90 -0.15 -30.48
C ASN A 369 -36.53 0.48 -29.21
N ARG A 370 -35.95 0.23 -28.02
CA ARG A 370 -36.32 0.89 -26.76
C ARG A 370 -35.53 2.17 -26.52
N ILE A 371 -34.26 2.17 -26.91
CA ILE A 371 -33.35 3.31 -26.75
C ILE A 371 -33.72 4.45 -27.73
N ALA A 372 -33.85 4.13 -29.02
CA ALA A 372 -33.98 5.11 -30.10
C ALA A 372 -35.09 6.16 -29.89
N PRO A 373 -36.31 5.81 -29.43
CA PRO A 373 -37.37 6.78 -29.20
C PRO A 373 -37.13 7.78 -28.06
N ARG A 374 -36.10 7.56 -27.22
CA ARG A 374 -35.76 8.41 -26.06
C ARG A 374 -34.52 9.29 -26.30
N LEU A 375 -33.91 9.18 -27.48
CA LEU A 375 -32.78 10.01 -27.86
C LEU A 375 -33.27 11.39 -28.33
N PRO A 376 -32.51 12.47 -28.07
CA PRO A 376 -32.75 13.78 -28.68
C PRO A 376 -32.66 13.73 -30.21
N ASP A 377 -33.44 14.57 -30.90
CA ASP A 377 -33.45 14.67 -32.37
C ASP A 377 -32.09 15.08 -32.97
N SER A 378 -31.21 15.69 -32.17
CA SER A 378 -29.87 16.11 -32.57
C SER A 378 -28.85 14.96 -32.65
N ILE A 379 -29.20 13.77 -32.17
CA ILE A 379 -28.30 12.61 -32.16
C ILE A 379 -28.39 11.85 -33.48
N ASP A 380 -27.24 11.55 -34.09
CA ASP A 380 -27.16 10.60 -35.20
C ASP A 380 -27.44 9.19 -34.67
N GLN A 381 -28.68 8.76 -34.83
CA GLN A 381 -29.16 7.45 -34.40
C GLN A 381 -28.44 6.29 -35.10
N ALA A 382 -28.07 6.44 -36.36
CA ALA A 382 -27.39 5.39 -37.10
C ALA A 382 -25.96 5.20 -36.58
N GLN A 383 -25.24 6.30 -36.35
CA GLN A 383 -23.91 6.26 -35.76
C GLN A 383 -23.95 5.70 -34.33
N LEU A 384 -24.86 6.19 -33.47
CA LEU A 384 -24.94 5.71 -32.08
C LEU A 384 -25.27 4.21 -32.01
N LYS A 385 -26.16 3.71 -32.89
CA LYS A 385 -26.47 2.28 -32.98
C LYS A 385 -25.25 1.46 -33.41
N ALA A 386 -24.52 1.95 -34.41
CA ALA A 386 -23.28 1.33 -34.88
C ALA A 386 -22.25 1.23 -33.75
N SER A 387 -22.01 2.33 -33.02
CA SER A 387 -21.05 2.34 -31.91
C SER A 387 -21.51 1.47 -30.73
N LEU A 388 -22.82 1.40 -30.43
CA LEU A 388 -23.37 0.48 -29.42
C LEU A 388 -23.16 -0.98 -29.82
N PHE A 389 -23.35 -1.31 -31.10
CA PHE A 389 -23.05 -2.64 -31.61
C PHE A 389 -21.56 -2.98 -31.48
N GLU A 390 -20.68 -2.02 -31.77
CA GLU A 390 -19.23 -2.18 -31.58
C GLU A 390 -18.83 -2.43 -30.13
N ILE A 391 -19.48 -1.78 -29.15
CA ILE A 391 -19.26 -2.09 -27.72
C ILE A 391 -19.61 -3.55 -27.43
N VAL A 392 -20.79 -4.01 -27.87
CA VAL A 392 -21.23 -5.41 -27.67
C VAL A 392 -20.26 -6.38 -28.34
N LYS A 393 -19.81 -6.07 -29.55
CA LYS A 393 -18.83 -6.87 -30.31
C LYS A 393 -17.48 -6.92 -29.60
N ALA A 394 -16.95 -5.78 -29.18
CA ALA A 394 -15.65 -5.68 -28.53
C ALA A 394 -15.61 -6.45 -27.21
N VAL A 395 -16.64 -6.29 -26.37
CA VAL A 395 -16.76 -7.04 -25.10
C VAL A 395 -16.99 -8.53 -25.37
N GLY A 396 -17.83 -8.88 -26.34
CA GLY A 396 -18.10 -10.28 -26.70
C GLY A 396 -16.91 -11.01 -27.34
N ALA A 397 -16.00 -10.28 -28.00
CA ALA A 397 -14.80 -10.81 -28.64
C ALA A 397 -13.56 -10.80 -27.72
N MET A 398 -13.69 -10.39 -26.46
CA MET A 398 -12.55 -10.37 -25.53
C MET A 398 -11.92 -11.75 -25.39
N GLN A 399 -10.59 -11.77 -25.35
CA GLN A 399 -9.87 -13.03 -25.23
C GLN A 399 -10.12 -13.68 -23.87
N TYR A 400 -10.10 -15.02 -23.87
CA TYR A 400 -10.22 -15.81 -22.64
C TYR A 400 -8.98 -15.69 -21.72
N ASN A 401 -7.85 -15.26 -22.28
CA ASN A 401 -6.70 -14.69 -21.57
C ASN A 401 -6.60 -13.21 -22.00
N PRO A 402 -7.44 -12.32 -21.43
CA PRO A 402 -7.39 -10.92 -21.80
C PRO A 402 -6.03 -10.38 -21.36
N GLN A 403 -5.32 -9.73 -22.27
CA GLN A 403 -4.20 -8.90 -21.85
C GLN A 403 -4.77 -7.61 -21.26
N LEU A 404 -4.09 -7.06 -20.25
CA LEU A 404 -4.45 -5.77 -19.66
C LEU A 404 -4.67 -4.70 -20.75
N SER A 405 -3.81 -4.70 -21.77
CA SER A 405 -3.87 -3.79 -22.92
C SER A 405 -5.17 -3.88 -23.74
N GLU A 406 -5.78 -5.07 -23.87
CA GLU A 406 -7.05 -5.21 -24.59
C GLU A 406 -8.22 -4.62 -23.80
N LEU A 407 -8.25 -4.88 -22.49
CA LEU A 407 -9.26 -4.30 -21.61
C LEU A 407 -9.12 -2.78 -21.53
N GLU A 408 -7.89 -2.29 -21.40
CA GLU A 408 -7.61 -0.85 -21.43
C GLU A 408 -8.01 -0.22 -22.75
N ALA A 409 -7.74 -0.87 -23.89
CA ALA A 409 -8.16 -0.37 -25.20
C ALA A 409 -9.69 -0.22 -25.31
N ILE A 410 -10.46 -1.15 -24.73
CA ILE A 410 -11.93 -1.04 -24.70
C ILE A 410 -12.36 0.08 -23.73
N ARG A 411 -11.81 0.12 -22.51
CA ARG A 411 -12.15 1.10 -21.47
C ARG A 411 -11.81 2.55 -21.86
N THR A 412 -10.72 2.73 -22.60
CA THR A 412 -10.20 4.04 -23.01
C THR A 412 -10.65 4.48 -24.40
N ASN A 413 -11.43 3.64 -25.11
CA ASN A 413 -11.93 3.99 -26.43
C ASN A 413 -12.85 5.23 -26.36
N PRO A 414 -12.49 6.35 -27.02
CA PRO A 414 -13.23 7.60 -26.93
C PRO A 414 -14.63 7.51 -27.54
N GLU A 415 -14.81 6.68 -28.59
CA GLU A 415 -16.10 6.48 -29.23
C GLU A 415 -17.06 5.71 -28.32
N TYR A 416 -16.56 4.70 -27.61
CA TYR A 416 -17.36 3.93 -26.66
C TYR A 416 -17.80 4.79 -25.47
N ARG A 417 -16.90 5.62 -24.95
CA ARG A 417 -17.20 6.60 -23.89
C ARG A 417 -18.27 7.59 -24.34
N ALA A 418 -18.14 8.16 -25.54
CA ALA A 418 -19.13 9.09 -26.09
C ALA A 418 -20.51 8.44 -26.30
N THR A 419 -20.52 7.18 -26.76
CA THR A 419 -21.73 6.38 -26.94
C THR A 419 -22.47 6.18 -25.62
N LEU A 420 -21.78 5.69 -24.59
CA LEU A 420 -22.37 5.44 -23.29
C LEU A 420 -22.78 6.73 -22.58
N LYS A 421 -22.05 7.84 -22.75
CA LYS A 421 -22.45 9.17 -22.27
C LYS A 421 -23.77 9.64 -22.89
N THR A 422 -23.95 9.41 -24.19
CA THR A 422 -25.18 9.76 -24.90
C THR A 422 -26.36 8.92 -24.38
N ILE A 423 -26.14 7.61 -24.20
CA ILE A 423 -27.13 6.69 -23.62
C ILE A 423 -27.47 7.09 -22.18
N ALA A 424 -26.48 7.42 -21.35
CA ALA A 424 -26.68 7.86 -19.97
C ALA A 424 -27.57 9.11 -19.89
N THR A 425 -27.30 10.08 -20.77
CA THR A 425 -28.07 11.33 -20.87
C THR A 425 -29.53 11.04 -21.23
N ALA A 426 -29.76 10.20 -22.24
CA ALA A 426 -31.11 9.80 -22.65
C ALA A 426 -31.84 9.01 -21.54
N ALA A 427 -31.11 8.19 -20.80
CA ALA A 427 -31.61 7.41 -19.68
C ALA A 427 -31.78 8.21 -18.38
N ARG A 428 -31.34 9.49 -18.36
CA ARG A 428 -31.34 10.35 -17.17
C ARG A 428 -30.63 9.70 -15.97
N VAL A 429 -29.57 8.95 -16.23
CA VAL A 429 -28.64 8.49 -15.19
C VAL A 429 -27.43 9.42 -15.17
N LYS A 430 -26.80 9.60 -14.01
CA LYS A 430 -25.69 10.56 -13.83
C LYS A 430 -24.58 10.31 -14.86
N ARG A 431 -24.29 9.04 -15.15
CA ARG A 431 -23.25 8.59 -16.09
C ARG A 431 -23.42 7.12 -16.44
N LEU A 432 -22.72 6.69 -17.47
CA LEU A 432 -22.55 5.29 -17.85
C LEU A 432 -21.18 5.14 -18.54
N THR A 433 -20.37 4.20 -18.07
CA THR A 433 -19.02 3.94 -18.56
C THR A 433 -18.87 2.48 -19.01
N ILE A 434 -17.75 2.16 -19.67
CA ILE A 434 -17.43 0.76 -20.00
C ILE A 434 -17.26 -0.07 -18.73
N ASP A 435 -16.79 0.51 -17.64
CA ASP A 435 -16.64 -0.21 -16.38
C ASP A 435 -17.99 -0.59 -15.80
N ASP A 436 -18.98 0.30 -15.85
CA ASP A 436 -20.36 -0.03 -15.44
C ASP A 436 -20.94 -1.18 -16.27
N TYR A 437 -20.59 -1.23 -17.57
CA TYR A 437 -20.97 -2.33 -18.46
C TYR A 437 -20.27 -3.64 -18.10
N LEU A 438 -18.98 -3.60 -17.78
CA LEU A 438 -18.20 -4.78 -17.37
C LEU A 438 -18.62 -5.29 -15.98
N ILE A 439 -18.91 -4.39 -15.03
CA ILE A 439 -19.43 -4.72 -13.69
C ILE A 439 -20.81 -5.38 -13.80
N PHE A 440 -21.68 -4.88 -14.67
CA PHE A 440 -22.97 -5.54 -14.93
C PHE A 440 -22.77 -7.00 -15.38
N LEU A 441 -21.82 -7.28 -16.27
CA LEU A 441 -21.58 -8.63 -16.78
C LEU A 441 -20.85 -9.54 -15.79
N PHE A 442 -19.77 -9.05 -15.17
CA PHE A 442 -18.78 -9.88 -14.46
C PHE A 442 -18.62 -9.57 -12.98
N GLY A 443 -19.31 -8.54 -12.49
CA GLY A 443 -19.24 -8.06 -11.12
C GLY A 443 -18.02 -7.18 -10.82
N ASP A 444 -18.00 -6.66 -9.60
CA ASP A 444 -16.91 -5.85 -9.04
C ASP A 444 -15.94 -6.66 -8.14
N GLY A 445 -16.12 -7.98 -8.09
CA GLY A 445 -15.29 -8.88 -7.29
C GLY A 445 -15.59 -8.82 -5.78
N ALA A 446 -16.62 -8.09 -5.37
CA ALA A 446 -17.09 -7.96 -4.00
C ALA A 446 -18.61 -8.15 -3.94
N GLU A 447 -19.36 -7.12 -3.55
CA GLU A 447 -20.80 -7.18 -3.29
C GLU A 447 -21.61 -7.29 -4.59
N ARG A 448 -21.14 -6.67 -5.68
CA ARG A 448 -21.83 -6.69 -6.97
C ARG A 448 -21.32 -7.87 -7.77
N LYS A 449 -22.11 -8.94 -7.78
CA LYS A 449 -21.76 -10.22 -8.42
C LYS A 449 -21.82 -10.18 -9.96
N GLY A 450 -22.66 -9.31 -10.51
CA GLY A 450 -22.93 -9.22 -11.96
C GLY A 450 -23.64 -10.47 -12.47
N VAL A 451 -23.88 -10.54 -13.78
CA VAL A 451 -24.59 -11.69 -14.39
C VAL A 451 -23.82 -12.99 -14.17
N GLU A 452 -22.50 -12.97 -14.29
CA GLU A 452 -21.67 -14.16 -14.05
C GLU A 452 -21.81 -14.68 -12.61
N GLY A 453 -21.68 -13.81 -11.61
CA GLY A 453 -21.81 -14.23 -10.21
C GLY A 453 -23.25 -14.63 -9.83
N ALA A 454 -24.27 -14.01 -10.42
CA ALA A 454 -25.66 -14.45 -10.24
C ALA A 454 -25.90 -15.86 -10.82
N ILE A 455 -25.29 -16.21 -11.96
CA ILE A 455 -25.31 -17.60 -12.46
C ILE A 455 -24.67 -18.55 -11.45
N VAL A 456 -23.54 -18.17 -10.87
CA VAL A 456 -22.83 -18.98 -9.86
C VAL A 456 -23.72 -19.23 -8.65
N ASP A 457 -24.39 -18.20 -8.13
CA ASP A 457 -25.32 -18.33 -7.01
C ASP A 457 -26.46 -19.30 -7.33
N ILE A 458 -27.13 -19.12 -8.48
CA ILE A 458 -28.24 -20.00 -8.89
C ILE A 458 -27.76 -21.46 -9.00
N VAL A 459 -26.54 -21.69 -9.49
CA VAL A 459 -25.97 -23.05 -9.62
C VAL A 459 -25.60 -23.62 -8.25
N ALA A 460 -25.03 -22.82 -7.35
CA ALA A 460 -24.68 -23.24 -5.99
C ALA A 460 -25.91 -23.67 -5.17
N ASP A 461 -27.06 -23.05 -5.44
CA ASP A 461 -28.33 -23.39 -4.79
C ASP A 461 -29.05 -24.61 -5.41
N MET A 462 -28.54 -25.18 -6.51
CA MET A 462 -29.16 -26.32 -7.16
C MET A 462 -28.99 -27.63 -6.38
N LYS A 463 -30.00 -28.49 -6.47
CA LYS A 463 -29.84 -29.89 -6.05
C LYS A 463 -29.03 -30.67 -7.10
N PRO A 464 -28.36 -31.78 -6.71
CA PRO A 464 -27.57 -32.61 -7.65
C PRO A 464 -28.32 -32.99 -8.94
N ARG A 465 -29.62 -33.30 -8.84
CA ARG A 465 -30.46 -33.62 -10.01
C ARG A 465 -30.68 -32.42 -10.94
N GLU A 466 -30.87 -31.23 -10.39
CA GLU A 466 -31.07 -30.01 -11.19
C GLU A 466 -29.79 -29.60 -11.88
N LEU A 467 -28.64 -29.74 -11.19
CA LEU A 467 -27.32 -29.58 -11.79
C LEU A 467 -27.10 -30.57 -12.94
N ALA A 468 -27.49 -31.83 -12.76
CA ALA A 468 -27.43 -32.82 -13.84
C ALA A 468 -28.26 -32.42 -15.07
N GLU A 469 -29.49 -31.95 -14.84
CA GLU A 469 -30.37 -31.45 -15.90
C GLU A 469 -29.81 -30.17 -16.57
N LEU A 470 -29.16 -29.28 -15.81
CA LEU A 470 -28.48 -28.10 -16.32
C LEU A 470 -27.35 -28.47 -17.29
N LEU A 471 -26.52 -29.45 -16.92
CA LEU A 471 -25.41 -29.90 -17.75
C LEU A 471 -25.89 -30.56 -19.04
N ASP A 472 -26.99 -31.33 -18.99
CA ASP A 472 -27.49 -32.05 -20.16
C ASP A 472 -28.41 -31.20 -21.08
N SER A 473 -28.96 -30.08 -20.60
CA SER A 473 -29.98 -29.31 -21.31
C SER A 473 -29.56 -27.87 -21.63
N THR A 474 -29.44 -27.54 -22.93
CA THR A 474 -29.29 -26.15 -23.39
C THR A 474 -30.45 -25.28 -22.93
N ARG A 475 -31.68 -25.81 -22.90
CA ARG A 475 -32.85 -25.06 -22.41
C ARG A 475 -32.71 -24.65 -20.95
N LYS A 476 -32.19 -25.54 -20.09
CA LYS A 476 -32.00 -25.24 -18.67
C LYS A 476 -30.84 -24.25 -18.47
N ARG A 477 -29.76 -24.34 -19.25
CA ARG A 477 -28.68 -23.33 -19.24
C ARG A 477 -29.18 -21.95 -19.64
N ASN A 478 -29.97 -21.88 -20.70
CA ASN A 478 -30.56 -20.62 -21.14
C ASN A 478 -31.51 -20.07 -20.06
N ALA A 479 -32.29 -20.93 -19.39
CA ALA A 479 -33.15 -20.51 -18.29
C ALA A 479 -32.36 -19.90 -17.11
N VAL A 480 -31.26 -20.52 -16.67
CA VAL A 480 -30.41 -19.98 -15.60
C VAL A 480 -29.78 -18.64 -16.00
N ARG A 481 -29.24 -18.54 -17.21
CA ARG A 481 -28.70 -17.27 -17.72
C ARG A 481 -29.79 -16.18 -17.78
N ASP A 482 -30.96 -16.54 -18.28
CA ASP A 482 -32.10 -15.64 -18.43
C ASP A 482 -32.63 -15.13 -17.08
N GLU A 483 -32.55 -15.97 -16.04
CA GLU A 483 -32.87 -15.63 -14.64
C GLU A 483 -31.83 -14.69 -14.06
N ALA A 484 -30.53 -15.03 -14.14
CA ALA A 484 -29.45 -14.17 -13.68
C ALA A 484 -29.45 -12.77 -14.34
N ILE A 485 -29.72 -12.68 -15.64
CA ILE A 485 -29.88 -11.40 -16.34
C ILE A 485 -31.08 -10.62 -15.80
N ALA A 486 -32.20 -11.30 -15.54
CA ALA A 486 -33.39 -10.63 -15.02
C ALA A 486 -33.16 -10.09 -13.61
N ASP A 487 -32.46 -10.85 -12.75
CA ASP A 487 -32.10 -10.45 -11.39
C ASP A 487 -31.20 -9.21 -11.40
N ILE A 488 -30.10 -9.24 -12.15
CA ILE A 488 -29.18 -8.08 -12.22
C ILE A 488 -29.84 -6.85 -12.86
N LEU A 489 -30.72 -7.03 -13.85
CA LEU A 489 -31.51 -5.92 -14.41
C LEU A 489 -32.53 -5.33 -13.41
N ALA A 490 -32.93 -6.09 -12.40
CA ALA A 490 -33.84 -5.60 -11.35
C ALA A 490 -33.11 -4.70 -10.33
N GLU A 491 -31.80 -4.89 -10.15
CA GLU A 491 -30.95 -4.13 -9.21
C GLU A 491 -30.55 -2.74 -9.76
N ARG A 492 -31.50 -1.80 -9.71
CA ARG A 492 -31.35 -0.45 -10.31
C ARG A 492 -30.53 0.52 -9.48
N GLU A 493 -30.38 0.27 -8.18
CA GLU A 493 -29.61 1.14 -7.29
C GLU A 493 -28.12 0.78 -7.35
N ASP A 494 -27.81 -0.50 -7.55
CA ASP A 494 -26.44 -1.02 -7.49
C ASP A 494 -25.72 -1.06 -8.85
N TYR A 495 -26.48 -1.08 -9.95
CA TYR A 495 -25.95 -1.15 -11.31
C TYR A 495 -26.41 0.01 -12.18
N ALA A 496 -25.48 0.90 -12.53
CA ALA A 496 -25.76 2.05 -13.41
C ALA A 496 -26.32 1.62 -14.77
N LEU A 497 -25.84 0.51 -15.34
CA LEU A 497 -26.38 -0.03 -16.60
C LEU A 497 -27.82 -0.53 -16.44
N SER A 498 -28.16 -1.21 -15.33
CA SER A 498 -29.53 -1.67 -15.05
C SER A 498 -30.48 -0.48 -14.90
N ALA A 499 -30.07 0.55 -14.16
CA ALA A 499 -30.81 1.81 -14.05
C ALA A 499 -31.03 2.45 -15.43
N ALA A 500 -29.98 2.53 -16.25
CA ALA A 500 -30.03 3.14 -17.57
C ALA A 500 -30.98 2.40 -18.51
N LEU A 501 -30.84 1.07 -18.61
CA LEU A 501 -31.68 0.21 -19.43
C LEU A 501 -33.14 0.28 -18.99
N ASN A 502 -33.42 0.25 -17.69
CA ASN A 502 -34.77 0.39 -17.17
C ASN A 502 -35.38 1.77 -17.49
N ASN A 503 -34.62 2.84 -17.27
CA ASN A 503 -35.01 4.20 -17.62
C ASN A 503 -35.11 4.44 -19.13
N LEU A 504 -34.65 3.50 -19.96
CA LEU A 504 -34.86 3.47 -21.40
C LEU A 504 -35.97 2.48 -21.83
N GLY A 505 -36.58 1.77 -20.88
CA GLY A 505 -37.65 0.81 -21.14
C GLY A 505 -37.16 -0.51 -21.73
N VAL A 506 -35.86 -0.80 -21.62
CA VAL A 506 -35.27 -2.10 -21.95
C VAL A 506 -35.53 -3.04 -20.76
N GLY A 507 -36.22 -4.14 -21.02
CA GLY A 507 -36.44 -5.21 -20.05
C GLY A 507 -35.64 -6.47 -20.35
N SER A 508 -35.72 -7.45 -19.45
CA SER A 508 -35.04 -8.75 -19.60
C SER A 508 -35.45 -9.50 -20.87
N ALA A 509 -36.70 -9.33 -21.34
CA ALA A 509 -37.16 -9.92 -22.60
C ALA A 509 -36.47 -9.33 -23.85
N ASP A 510 -36.16 -8.03 -23.84
CA ASP A 510 -35.46 -7.36 -24.93
C ASP A 510 -34.00 -7.83 -24.97
N VAL A 511 -33.31 -7.86 -23.82
CA VAL A 511 -31.93 -8.37 -23.69
C VAL A 511 -31.83 -9.83 -24.13
N ARG A 512 -32.76 -10.68 -23.66
CA ARG A 512 -32.84 -12.08 -24.05
C ARG A 512 -33.04 -12.27 -25.55
N SER A 513 -33.87 -11.42 -26.18
CA SER A 513 -34.10 -11.49 -27.61
C SER A 513 -32.86 -11.09 -28.40
N ALA A 514 -32.13 -10.07 -27.94
CA ALA A 514 -30.85 -9.70 -28.55
C ALA A 514 -29.83 -10.85 -28.43
N ILE A 515 -29.71 -11.48 -27.26
CA ILE A 515 -28.82 -12.64 -27.06
C ILE A 515 -29.17 -13.77 -28.04
N ARG A 516 -30.46 -14.12 -28.16
CA ARG A 516 -30.89 -15.16 -29.12
C ARG A 516 -30.55 -14.82 -30.56
N ASN A 517 -30.66 -13.55 -30.96
CA ASN A 517 -30.26 -13.13 -32.31
C ASN A 517 -28.76 -13.44 -32.55
N PHE A 518 -27.89 -13.20 -31.56
CA PHE A 518 -26.48 -13.58 -31.66
C PHE A 518 -26.29 -15.10 -31.69
N GLU A 519 -26.98 -15.85 -30.83
CA GLU A 519 -26.92 -17.33 -30.81
C GLU A 519 -27.33 -17.94 -32.16
N ASP A 520 -28.42 -17.45 -32.74
CA ASP A 520 -28.92 -17.92 -34.04
C ASP A 520 -27.96 -17.57 -35.19
N LYS A 521 -27.17 -16.50 -35.03
CA LYS A 521 -26.20 -16.02 -36.03
C LYS A 521 -24.86 -16.76 -35.96
N LEU A 522 -24.39 -17.06 -34.76
CA LEU A 522 -23.04 -17.58 -34.49
C LEU A 522 -23.03 -19.11 -34.57
N LYS A 523 -22.19 -19.68 -35.43
CA LYS A 523 -22.19 -21.14 -35.68
C LYS A 523 -21.48 -21.90 -34.58
N ASN A 524 -20.51 -21.26 -33.94
CA ASN A 524 -19.66 -21.88 -32.91
C ASN A 524 -20.17 -21.67 -31.48
N GLU A 525 -21.28 -20.96 -31.28
CA GLU A 525 -21.80 -20.58 -29.94
C GLU A 525 -22.03 -21.82 -29.06
N VAL A 526 -22.80 -22.80 -29.55
CA VAL A 526 -23.20 -23.96 -28.74
C VAL A 526 -21.98 -24.76 -28.26
N GLN A 527 -20.98 -24.95 -29.13
CA GLN A 527 -19.78 -25.72 -28.78
C GLN A 527 -18.85 -24.94 -27.83
N ALA A 528 -18.73 -23.63 -28.03
CA ALA A 528 -17.94 -22.76 -27.17
C ALA A 528 -18.57 -22.60 -25.78
N THR A 529 -19.88 -22.36 -25.69
CA THR A 529 -20.61 -22.29 -24.42
C THR A 529 -20.49 -23.58 -23.62
N LEU A 530 -20.54 -24.73 -24.32
CA LEU A 530 -20.30 -26.03 -23.70
C LEU A 530 -18.86 -26.21 -23.21
N ALA A 531 -17.88 -25.80 -24.01
CA ALA A 531 -16.47 -25.80 -23.65
C ALA A 531 -16.19 -24.94 -22.41
N LEU A 532 -16.74 -23.73 -22.35
CA LEU A 532 -16.61 -22.82 -21.22
C LEU A 532 -17.28 -23.38 -19.96
N SER A 533 -18.48 -23.96 -20.09
CA SER A 533 -19.17 -24.63 -18.97
C SER A 533 -18.31 -25.76 -18.38
N ILE A 534 -17.68 -26.56 -19.23
CA ILE A 534 -16.83 -27.67 -18.81
C ILE A 534 -15.52 -27.19 -18.20
N ALA A 535 -14.91 -26.16 -18.78
CA ALA A 535 -13.73 -25.55 -18.22
C ALA A 535 -14.03 -24.95 -16.83
N TYR A 536 -15.21 -24.36 -16.63
CA TYR A 536 -15.64 -23.80 -15.34
C TYR A 536 -15.82 -24.90 -14.30
N ILE A 537 -16.51 -25.99 -14.66
CA ILE A 537 -16.63 -27.15 -13.76
C ILE A 537 -15.24 -27.68 -13.41
N ARG A 538 -14.33 -27.78 -14.38
CA ARG A 538 -12.96 -28.24 -14.13
C ARG A 538 -12.18 -27.30 -13.21
N SER A 539 -12.37 -25.98 -13.30
CA SER A 539 -11.68 -25.01 -12.44
C SER A 539 -12.20 -24.98 -11.01
N GLU A 540 -13.46 -25.37 -10.81
CA GLU A 540 -14.14 -25.34 -9.49
C GLU A 540 -14.40 -26.75 -8.92
N ALA A 541 -14.04 -27.83 -9.62
CA ALA A 541 -14.30 -29.19 -9.19
C ALA A 541 -13.41 -29.58 -7.99
N ILE A 542 -14.07 -30.03 -6.91
CA ILE A 542 -13.41 -30.55 -5.71
C ILE A 542 -13.75 -32.04 -5.57
N PRO A 543 -12.74 -32.93 -5.45
CA PRO A 543 -12.98 -34.36 -5.26
C PRO A 543 -13.46 -34.64 -3.84
N THR A 544 -14.51 -35.45 -3.72
CA THR A 544 -14.94 -36.05 -2.45
C THR A 544 -14.47 -37.50 -2.41
N VAL A 545 -13.84 -37.92 -1.32
CA VAL A 545 -13.37 -39.31 -1.18
C VAL A 545 -13.84 -39.93 0.14
N LYS A 546 -14.47 -41.10 0.04
CA LYS A 546 -14.78 -41.94 1.20
C LYS A 546 -13.89 -43.18 1.20
N VAL A 547 -13.00 -43.28 2.19
CA VAL A 547 -12.10 -44.41 2.35
C VAL A 547 -12.76 -45.50 3.20
N THR A 548 -12.67 -46.75 2.74
CA THR A 548 -13.28 -47.93 3.37
C THR A 548 -12.38 -49.14 3.18
N ALA A 549 -12.70 -50.24 3.87
CA ALA A 549 -11.96 -51.50 3.81
C ALA A 549 -10.46 -51.34 4.10
N ASN A 550 -10.13 -50.58 5.17
CA ASN A 550 -8.77 -50.37 5.68
C ASN A 550 -7.83 -49.83 4.60
N GLY A 551 -8.24 -48.71 3.99
CA GLY A 551 -7.52 -48.03 2.89
C GLY A 551 -7.55 -48.72 1.52
N ARG A 552 -8.09 -49.94 1.41
CA ARG A 552 -8.14 -50.69 0.13
C ARG A 552 -9.20 -50.22 -0.85
N GLN A 553 -10.21 -49.48 -0.39
CA GLN A 553 -11.30 -49.00 -1.23
C GLN A 553 -11.54 -47.52 -1.00
N HIS A 554 -11.44 -46.73 -2.07
CA HIS A 554 -11.81 -45.32 -2.09
C HIS A 554 -13.06 -45.16 -2.95
N GLN A 555 -14.06 -44.43 -2.48
CA GLN A 555 -15.23 -44.04 -3.26
C GLN A 555 -15.09 -42.56 -3.60
N TYR A 556 -14.85 -42.26 -4.87
CA TYR A 556 -14.72 -40.90 -5.38
C TYR A 556 -16.06 -40.35 -5.86
N GLY A 557 -16.23 -39.05 -5.63
CA GLY A 557 -17.28 -38.18 -6.17
C GLY A 557 -16.67 -36.82 -6.53
N LEU A 558 -17.46 -35.96 -7.14
CA LEU A 558 -17.07 -34.58 -7.44
C LEU A 558 -18.13 -33.63 -6.93
N THR A 559 -17.68 -32.51 -6.39
CA THR A 559 -18.53 -31.36 -6.08
C THR A 559 -18.09 -30.18 -6.92
N VAL A 560 -19.03 -29.32 -7.31
CA VAL A 560 -18.78 -28.03 -7.93
C VAL A 560 -19.66 -27.02 -7.23
N LEU A 561 -19.07 -25.93 -6.71
CA LEU A 561 -19.79 -24.96 -5.87
C LEU A 561 -20.56 -25.65 -4.72
N ASP A 562 -19.91 -26.61 -4.06
CA ASP A 562 -20.47 -27.44 -2.97
C ASP A 562 -21.67 -28.34 -3.36
N VAL A 563 -22.05 -28.41 -4.64
CA VAL A 563 -23.09 -29.32 -5.14
C VAL A 563 -22.45 -30.59 -5.71
N GLU A 564 -22.87 -31.75 -5.21
CA GLU A 564 -22.41 -33.05 -5.73
C GLU A 564 -22.87 -33.24 -7.18
N ILE A 565 -21.93 -33.56 -8.07
CA ILE A 565 -22.23 -33.93 -9.45
C ILE A 565 -22.65 -35.41 -9.46
N PRO A 566 -23.90 -35.75 -9.83
CA PRO A 566 -24.36 -37.12 -9.76
C PRO A 566 -23.56 -38.08 -10.63
N SER A 567 -23.42 -39.32 -10.17
CA SER A 567 -22.81 -40.43 -10.93
C SER A 567 -23.56 -40.79 -12.22
N SER A 568 -24.79 -40.29 -12.43
CA SER A 568 -25.48 -40.39 -13.73
C SER A 568 -24.84 -39.52 -14.80
N VAL A 569 -24.17 -38.44 -14.40
CA VAL A 569 -23.51 -37.44 -15.25
C VAL A 569 -22.01 -37.70 -15.35
N VAL A 570 -21.39 -38.18 -14.28
CA VAL A 570 -19.94 -38.42 -14.22
C VAL A 570 -19.64 -39.92 -14.26
N ARG A 571 -18.74 -40.32 -15.16
CA ARG A 571 -18.15 -41.65 -15.15
C ARG A 571 -16.68 -41.58 -14.80
N TRP A 572 -16.24 -42.48 -13.96
CA TRP A 572 -14.83 -42.61 -13.61
C TRP A 572 -14.15 -43.66 -14.47
N LYS A 573 -12.88 -43.42 -14.80
CA LYS A 573 -12.03 -44.40 -15.46
C LYS A 573 -10.60 -44.30 -14.97
N LYS A 574 -9.87 -45.40 -15.09
CA LYS A 574 -8.43 -45.44 -14.90
C LYS A 574 -7.74 -45.00 -16.18
N VAL A 575 -6.77 -44.09 -16.06
CA VAL A 575 -5.93 -43.63 -17.17
C VAL A 575 -4.62 -44.40 -17.21
N SER A 576 -3.95 -44.50 -16.07
CA SER A 576 -2.61 -45.10 -15.96
C SER A 576 -2.36 -45.63 -14.54
N GLY A 577 -1.18 -46.23 -14.32
CA GLY A 577 -0.71 -46.73 -13.03
C GLY A 577 -0.89 -48.23 -12.81
N SER A 578 -0.75 -48.66 -11.55
CA SER A 578 -0.62 -50.08 -11.16
C SER A 578 -1.77 -50.94 -11.67
N LYS A 579 -1.47 -52.06 -12.33
CA LYS A 579 -2.46 -53.04 -12.83
C LYS A 579 -3.42 -53.55 -11.76
N ASP A 580 -3.00 -53.49 -10.49
CA ASP A 580 -3.77 -53.98 -9.36
C ASP A 580 -4.86 -53.00 -8.90
N VAL A 581 -4.78 -51.73 -9.31
CA VAL A 581 -5.84 -50.75 -9.07
C VAL A 581 -6.94 -50.92 -10.11
N LYS A 582 -8.18 -51.15 -9.64
CA LYS A 582 -9.41 -51.17 -10.44
C LYS A 582 -10.23 -49.92 -10.17
N VAL A 583 -10.82 -49.34 -11.22
CA VAL A 583 -11.67 -48.15 -11.15
C VAL A 583 -12.99 -48.47 -11.83
N ASP A 584 -14.07 -48.48 -11.05
CA ASP A 584 -15.43 -48.67 -11.57
C ASP A 584 -16.00 -47.32 -12.03
N SER A 585 -16.98 -47.35 -12.95
CA SER A 585 -17.56 -46.14 -13.56
C SER A 585 -18.26 -45.23 -12.55
N ASN A 586 -18.66 -45.73 -11.40
CA ASN A 586 -19.29 -44.96 -10.32
C ASN A 586 -18.28 -44.32 -9.37
N GLY A 587 -16.97 -44.38 -9.64
CA GLY A 587 -15.93 -43.76 -8.81
C GLY A 587 -15.36 -44.67 -7.72
N LYS A 588 -15.77 -45.94 -7.65
CA LYS A 588 -15.17 -46.89 -6.74
C LYS A 588 -13.79 -47.33 -7.25
N VAL A 589 -12.76 -47.04 -6.46
CA VAL A 589 -11.37 -47.43 -6.72
C VAL A 589 -10.93 -48.46 -5.70
N THR A 590 -10.34 -49.58 -6.14
CA THR A 590 -9.99 -50.70 -5.25
C THR A 590 -8.64 -51.32 -5.57
N ILE A 591 -8.00 -51.86 -4.53
CA ILE A 591 -6.87 -52.82 -4.64
C ILE A 591 -7.23 -54.17 -3.98
N PRO A 592 -6.69 -55.30 -4.49
CA PRO A 592 -6.86 -56.62 -3.88
C PRO A 592 -6.33 -56.69 -2.44
N LYS A 593 -6.88 -57.61 -1.63
CA LYS A 593 -6.44 -57.86 -0.24
C LYS A 593 -4.96 -58.21 -0.09
N ASN A 594 -4.36 -58.79 -1.13
CA ASN A 594 -2.97 -59.24 -1.12
C ASN A 594 -1.97 -58.20 -1.67
N VAL A 595 -2.43 -56.97 -1.91
CA VAL A 595 -1.62 -55.87 -2.44
C VAL A 595 -1.47 -54.83 -1.35
N ALA A 596 -0.23 -54.50 -0.97
CA ALA A 596 0.05 -53.56 0.12
C ALA A 596 -0.24 -52.10 -0.27
N LYS A 597 0.03 -51.73 -1.54
CA LYS A 597 -0.14 -50.37 -2.05
C LYS A 597 -0.38 -50.39 -3.56
N GLY A 598 -1.21 -49.50 -4.07
CA GLY A 598 -1.41 -49.29 -5.50
C GLY A 598 -1.68 -47.84 -5.84
N THR A 599 -0.98 -47.30 -6.83
CA THR A 599 -1.14 -45.92 -7.31
C THR A 599 -1.67 -45.94 -8.74
N ALA A 600 -2.63 -45.06 -9.05
CA ALA A 600 -3.21 -44.92 -10.39
C ALA A 600 -3.64 -43.47 -10.65
N VAL A 601 -3.62 -43.06 -11.92
CA VAL A 601 -4.28 -41.82 -12.34
C VAL A 601 -5.73 -42.15 -12.69
N ILE A 602 -6.66 -41.47 -12.04
CA ILE A 602 -8.10 -41.60 -12.30
C ILE A 602 -8.62 -40.33 -12.95
N GLN A 603 -9.59 -40.50 -13.85
CA GLN A 603 -10.29 -39.41 -14.52
C GLN A 603 -11.78 -39.53 -14.26
N ALA A 604 -12.40 -38.39 -13.95
CA ALA A 604 -13.84 -38.23 -14.02
C ALA A 604 -14.18 -37.61 -15.38
N VAL A 605 -15.03 -38.27 -16.16
CA VAL A 605 -15.46 -37.81 -17.48
C VAL A 605 -16.96 -37.52 -17.48
N TRP A 606 -17.34 -36.46 -18.16
CA TRP A 606 -18.73 -36.14 -18.42
C TRP A 606 -19.32 -37.16 -19.40
N ASN A 607 -20.37 -37.83 -18.97
CA ASN A 607 -21.10 -38.85 -19.70
C ASN A 607 -22.36 -38.23 -20.32
N ASN A 608 -22.19 -37.52 -21.43
CA ASN A 608 -23.30 -37.05 -22.25
C ASN A 608 -23.68 -38.13 -23.26
N TYR A 609 -24.90 -38.68 -23.16
CA TYR A 609 -25.39 -39.74 -24.04
C TYR A 609 -25.58 -39.28 -25.50
N GLY A 610 -25.66 -37.96 -25.75
CA GLY A 610 -25.86 -37.36 -27.07
C GLY A 610 -24.58 -37.09 -27.87
N THR A 611 -23.43 -37.00 -27.21
CA THR A 611 -22.14 -36.69 -27.88
C THR A 611 -21.15 -37.83 -27.71
N ARG A 612 -20.63 -38.38 -28.81
CA ARG A 612 -19.66 -39.50 -28.79
C ARG A 612 -18.31 -39.17 -28.12
N ASN A 613 -18.07 -37.91 -27.75
CA ASN A 613 -16.82 -37.45 -27.16
C ASN A 613 -17.01 -37.17 -25.66
N SER A 614 -16.46 -38.05 -24.81
CA SER A 614 -16.39 -37.82 -23.37
C SER A 614 -15.43 -36.66 -23.04
N ARG A 615 -15.86 -35.69 -22.22
CA ARG A 615 -15.01 -34.57 -21.80
C ARG A 615 -14.49 -34.80 -20.38
N VAL A 616 -13.20 -34.57 -20.14
CA VAL A 616 -12.59 -34.76 -18.80
C VAL A 616 -13.02 -33.62 -17.87
N LEU A 617 -13.58 -33.93 -16.71
CA LEU A 617 -13.95 -32.93 -15.70
C LEU A 617 -12.88 -32.80 -14.62
N PHE A 618 -12.19 -33.90 -14.30
CA PHE A 618 -11.22 -33.96 -13.23
C PHE A 618 -10.22 -35.09 -13.49
N GLU A 619 -8.97 -34.89 -13.09
CA GLU A 619 -7.90 -35.89 -13.14
C GLU A 619 -7.04 -35.78 -11.89
N GLN A 620 -6.71 -36.91 -11.28
CA GLN A 620 -5.84 -36.96 -10.12
C GLN A 620 -5.09 -38.29 -10.04
N GLU A 621 -3.84 -38.24 -9.59
CA GLU A 621 -3.13 -39.43 -9.12
C GLU A 621 -3.59 -39.79 -7.70
N VAL A 622 -4.02 -41.04 -7.54
CA VAL A 622 -4.52 -41.57 -6.28
C VAL A 622 -3.71 -42.77 -5.85
N THR A 623 -3.48 -42.88 -4.54
CA THR A 623 -2.77 -43.99 -3.92
C THR A 623 -3.67 -44.65 -2.90
N LEU A 624 -3.85 -45.97 -3.03
CA LEU A 624 -4.54 -46.81 -2.08
C LEU A 624 -3.50 -47.57 -1.28
N VAL A 625 -3.68 -47.59 0.05
CA VAL A 625 -2.80 -48.28 0.98
C VAL A 625 -3.63 -49.31 1.71
N ASN A 626 -3.19 -50.56 1.68
CA ASN A 626 -3.82 -51.61 2.46
C ASN A 626 -3.23 -51.60 3.86
N GLU A 627 -3.94 -50.97 4.78
CA GLU A 627 -3.54 -50.88 6.19
C GLU A 627 -3.46 -52.28 6.84
N ASP A 628 -4.19 -53.28 6.31
CA ASP A 628 -4.07 -54.70 6.74
C ASP A 628 -2.66 -55.29 6.49
N MET A 629 -1.83 -54.62 5.67
CA MET A 629 -0.49 -55.06 5.28
C MET A 629 0.62 -54.11 5.74
N ILE A 630 0.27 -52.92 6.20
CA ILE A 630 1.21 -51.88 6.61
C ILE A 630 0.82 -51.43 8.02
N GLY A 631 1.50 -51.96 9.04
CA GLY A 631 1.44 -51.36 10.37
C GLY A 631 1.66 -52.33 11.54
N GLY A 632 2.84 -52.27 12.15
CA GLY A 632 3.15 -52.89 13.43
C GLY A 632 4.51 -53.57 13.44
N VAL A 633 4.62 -54.73 12.79
CA VAL A 633 5.80 -55.59 12.97
C VAL A 633 7.09 -55.00 12.38
N GLU A 634 7.03 -54.30 11.25
CA GLU A 634 8.23 -53.77 10.58
C GLU A 634 8.82 -52.56 11.32
N GLU A 635 7.97 -51.67 11.83
CA GLU A 635 8.38 -50.53 12.68
C GLU A 635 8.93 -51.00 14.03
N ILE A 636 8.31 -52.00 14.66
CA ILE A 636 8.80 -52.59 15.91
C ILE A 636 10.19 -53.23 15.69
N VAL A 637 10.38 -53.93 14.57
CA VAL A 637 11.68 -54.54 14.22
C VAL A 637 12.74 -53.47 13.92
N GLN A 638 12.38 -52.36 13.27
CA GLN A 638 13.31 -51.26 13.02
C GLN A 638 13.76 -50.60 14.34
N ALA A 639 12.82 -50.21 15.20
CA ALA A 639 13.13 -49.60 16.50
C ALA A 639 13.97 -50.53 17.40
N PHE A 640 13.71 -51.85 17.31
CA PHE A 640 14.52 -52.86 17.98
C PHE A 640 15.97 -52.91 17.46
N ASN A 641 16.18 -52.85 16.15
CA ASN A 641 17.53 -52.87 15.56
C ASN A 641 18.32 -51.63 15.96
N GLU A 642 17.71 -50.45 15.92
CA GLU A 642 18.36 -49.19 16.32
C GLU A 642 18.86 -49.26 17.77
N LYS A 643 18.05 -49.78 18.70
CA LYS A 643 18.46 -49.97 20.11
C LYS A 643 19.53 -51.05 20.29
N LEU A 644 19.50 -52.13 19.50
CA LEU A 644 20.57 -53.13 19.55
C LEU A 644 21.91 -52.54 19.09
N ASP A 645 21.91 -51.69 18.07
CA ASP A 645 23.12 -51.02 17.60
C ASP A 645 23.66 -50.03 18.65
N GLU A 646 22.79 -49.33 19.38
CA GLU A 646 23.19 -48.52 20.54
C GLU A 646 23.86 -49.36 21.64
N ILE A 647 23.27 -50.49 22.01
CA ILE A 647 23.84 -51.38 23.04
C ILE A 647 25.18 -51.95 22.57
N LYS A 648 25.29 -52.34 21.30
CA LYS A 648 26.55 -52.80 20.73
C LYS A 648 27.62 -51.70 20.75
N THR A 649 27.25 -50.47 20.45
CA THR A 649 28.17 -49.32 20.54
C THR A 649 28.68 -49.11 21.97
N LYS A 650 27.81 -49.29 22.99
CA LYS A 650 28.23 -49.25 24.40
C LYS A 650 29.14 -50.42 24.77
N LEU A 651 28.93 -51.60 24.20
CA LEU A 651 29.79 -52.78 24.41
C LEU A 651 31.18 -52.59 23.77
N ASP A 652 31.24 -52.05 22.56
CA ASP A 652 32.49 -51.78 21.83
C ASP A 652 33.33 -50.67 22.50
N ALA A 653 32.74 -49.90 23.44
CA ALA A 653 33.42 -48.87 24.22
C ALA A 653 34.23 -49.41 25.43
N ASP A 654 34.46 -50.73 25.46
CA ASP A 654 35.19 -51.49 26.49
C ASP A 654 34.68 -51.23 27.94
N PRO A 655 33.40 -51.52 28.21
CA PRO A 655 32.82 -51.37 29.53
C PRO A 655 33.45 -52.35 30.53
N ASN A 656 33.46 -51.97 31.82
CA ASN A 656 33.88 -52.90 32.87
C ASN A 656 32.85 -54.05 33.04
N ASP A 657 33.22 -55.10 33.79
CA ASP A 657 32.39 -56.29 33.93
C ASP A 657 30.98 -56.01 34.49
N GLU A 658 30.86 -55.05 35.41
CA GLU A 658 29.55 -54.63 35.95
C GLU A 658 28.68 -53.99 34.86
N GLN A 659 29.26 -53.12 34.03
CA GLN A 659 28.59 -52.51 32.90
C GLN A 659 28.25 -53.54 31.81
N LYS A 660 29.13 -54.52 31.52
CA LYS A 660 28.85 -55.64 30.61
C LYS A 660 27.65 -56.47 31.08
N VAL A 661 27.56 -56.76 32.38
CA VAL A 661 26.40 -57.46 32.97
C VAL A 661 25.11 -56.62 32.84
N GLN A 662 25.19 -55.30 32.99
CA GLN A 662 24.03 -54.41 32.76
C GLN A 662 23.58 -54.41 31.29
N LEU A 663 24.52 -54.32 30.33
CA LEU A 663 24.20 -54.40 28.90
C LEU A 663 23.59 -55.76 28.54
N LEU A 664 24.07 -56.86 29.13
CA LEU A 664 23.49 -58.19 28.95
C LEU A 664 22.00 -58.23 29.35
N LEU A 665 21.66 -57.64 30.50
CA LEU A 665 20.28 -57.54 30.97
C LEU A 665 19.43 -56.63 30.04
N GLU A 666 20.00 -55.52 29.56
CA GLU A 666 19.35 -54.59 28.64
C GLU A 666 18.97 -55.28 27.31
N VAL A 667 19.88 -56.07 26.71
CA VAL A 667 19.61 -56.83 25.48
C VAL A 667 18.50 -57.87 25.69
N ILE A 668 18.50 -58.57 26.81
CA ILE A 668 17.49 -59.61 27.11
C ILE A 668 16.10 -58.99 27.31
N LEU A 669 16.01 -57.88 28.05
CA LEU A 669 14.76 -57.16 28.27
C LEU A 669 14.23 -56.56 26.97
N LEU A 670 15.08 -55.90 26.20
CA LEU A 670 14.75 -55.35 24.89
C LEU A 670 14.21 -56.42 23.93
N GLY A 671 14.86 -57.59 23.88
CA GLY A 671 14.39 -58.73 23.08
C GLY A 671 13.02 -59.25 23.51
N LYS A 672 12.77 -59.34 24.82
CA LYS A 672 11.48 -59.78 25.38
C LYS A 672 10.36 -58.78 25.04
N ASP A 673 10.59 -57.50 25.25
CA ASP A 673 9.61 -56.45 25.02
C ASP A 673 9.27 -56.33 23.54
N THR A 674 10.27 -56.42 22.66
CA THR A 674 10.07 -56.42 21.20
C THR A 674 9.21 -57.60 20.75
N VAL A 675 9.45 -58.79 21.28
CA VAL A 675 8.64 -59.98 20.94
C VAL A 675 7.19 -59.82 21.41
N ASN A 676 6.97 -59.20 22.57
CA ASN A 676 5.62 -58.90 23.05
C ASN A 676 4.91 -57.89 22.14
N GLN A 677 5.58 -56.81 21.78
CA GLN A 677 5.06 -55.81 20.84
C GLN A 677 4.75 -56.44 19.46
N ILE A 678 5.62 -57.31 18.93
CA ILE A 678 5.36 -58.04 17.67
C ILE A 678 4.15 -58.97 17.79
N ASN A 679 3.96 -59.62 18.94
CA ASN A 679 2.79 -60.47 19.19
C ASN A 679 1.49 -59.68 19.28
N GLU A 680 1.54 -58.46 19.83
CA GLU A 680 0.41 -57.55 19.99
C GLU A 680 0.07 -56.78 18.70
N ALA A 681 1.05 -56.55 17.81
CA ALA A 681 0.86 -55.87 16.53
C ALA A 681 -0.23 -56.53 15.65
N ASP A 682 -1.03 -55.78 14.90
CA ASP A 682 -2.02 -56.38 14.00
C ASP A 682 -1.39 -56.81 12.68
N ALA A 683 -0.79 -58.01 12.66
CA ALA A 683 -0.07 -58.54 11.50
C ALA A 683 -0.29 -60.04 11.29
N PRO A 684 -0.12 -60.55 10.04
CA PRO A 684 -0.25 -61.98 9.76
C PRO A 684 0.70 -62.83 10.61
N LYS A 685 0.22 -63.99 11.11
CA LYS A 685 1.01 -64.92 11.95
C LYS A 685 2.38 -65.27 11.34
N ALA A 686 2.45 -65.43 10.01
CA ALA A 686 3.70 -65.73 9.32
C ALA A 686 4.72 -64.57 9.39
N VAL A 687 4.24 -63.32 9.31
CA VAL A 687 5.07 -62.10 9.43
C VAL A 687 5.57 -61.95 10.86
N LYS A 688 4.68 -62.08 11.86
CA LYS A 688 5.05 -62.07 13.28
C LYS A 688 6.11 -63.13 13.61
N LYS A 689 5.92 -64.36 13.14
CA LYS A 689 6.85 -65.47 13.39
C LYS A 689 8.23 -65.18 12.82
N LYS A 690 8.31 -64.74 11.55
CA LYS A 690 9.59 -64.41 10.91
C LYS A 690 10.32 -63.28 11.64
N ALA A 691 9.60 -62.25 12.08
CA ALA A 691 10.15 -61.13 12.84
C ALA A 691 10.68 -61.59 14.22
N ILE A 692 9.87 -62.36 14.98
CA ILE A 692 10.28 -62.93 16.27
C ILE A 692 11.54 -63.79 16.14
N ASP A 693 11.58 -64.67 15.14
CA ASP A 693 12.74 -65.55 14.92
C ASP A 693 14.00 -64.74 14.58
N THR A 694 13.85 -63.66 13.81
CA THR A 694 14.95 -62.74 13.47
C THR A 694 15.45 -61.98 14.70
N SER A 695 14.54 -61.37 15.48
CA SER A 695 14.90 -60.63 16.69
C SER A 695 15.56 -61.52 17.74
N LYS A 696 15.08 -62.75 17.94
CA LYS A 696 15.70 -63.74 18.83
C LYS A 696 17.13 -64.09 18.40
N LYS A 697 17.36 -64.25 17.09
CA LYS A 697 18.69 -64.55 16.55
C LYS A 697 19.66 -63.39 16.81
N GLN A 698 19.22 -62.15 16.65
CA GLN A 698 20.05 -60.97 16.92
C GLN A 698 20.36 -60.81 18.41
N VAL A 699 19.37 -60.95 19.29
CA VAL A 699 19.57 -60.98 20.76
C VAL A 699 20.55 -62.07 21.15
N SER A 700 20.35 -63.31 20.68
CA SER A 700 21.25 -64.42 21.01
C SER A 700 22.69 -64.14 20.57
N ARG A 701 22.88 -63.52 19.40
CA ARG A 701 24.21 -63.18 18.90
C ARG A 701 24.92 -62.16 19.78
N LEU A 702 24.23 -61.09 20.15
CA LEU A 702 24.81 -60.02 20.98
C LEU A 702 25.02 -60.49 22.44
N VAL A 703 24.10 -61.27 22.98
CA VAL A 703 24.27 -61.95 24.29
C VAL A 703 25.51 -62.84 24.29
N SER A 704 25.70 -63.67 23.26
CA SER A 704 26.89 -64.51 23.16
C SER A 704 28.17 -63.68 23.07
N GLN A 705 28.15 -62.55 22.36
CA GLN A 705 29.29 -61.64 22.29
C GLN A 705 29.62 -61.06 23.68
N ILE A 706 28.63 -60.51 24.40
CA ILE A 706 28.84 -59.94 25.74
C ILE A 706 29.36 -60.99 26.74
N ILE A 707 28.83 -62.22 26.69
CA ILE A 707 29.27 -63.31 27.56
C ILE A 707 30.71 -63.72 27.22
N GLN A 708 31.08 -63.75 25.94
CA GLN A 708 32.45 -64.03 25.53
C GLN A 708 33.41 -62.96 26.07
N ASP A 709 33.07 -61.68 25.91
CA ASP A 709 33.85 -60.55 26.43
C ASP A 709 33.94 -60.50 27.97
N LEU A 710 33.04 -61.18 28.68
CA LEU A 710 33.07 -61.36 30.15
C LEU A 710 33.88 -62.58 30.59
N MET A 711 34.10 -63.55 29.70
CA MET A 711 34.84 -64.79 29.99
C MET A 711 36.29 -64.76 29.48
N ASP A 712 36.65 -63.80 28.65
CA ASP A 712 38.03 -63.50 28.26
C ASP A 712 38.78 -62.89 29.48
N PHE A 713 39.19 -63.77 30.41
CA PHE A 713 40.05 -63.48 31.57
C PHE A 713 41.55 -63.52 31.24
#